data_AF-A0A1N6KM73-F1
#
_entry.id   AF-A0A1N6KM73-F1
#
_cell.length_a   1.000
_cell.length_b   1.000
_cell.length_c   1.000
_cell.angle_alpha   90.00
_cell.angle_beta   90.00
_cell.angle_gamma   90.00
#
_symmetry.space_group_name_H-M   'P 1'
#
loop_
_entity.id
_entity.type
_entity.pdbx_description
1 polymer ?
#
loop_
_entity_poly.entity_id
_entity_poly.type
_entity_poly.pdbx_seq_one_letter_code
_entity_poly.pdbx_strand_id
1 'polypeptide(L)'
;MNSSWFYGLLTLLLAAPVAAQDPKPAEGVPAPTNIRGAQYPRIHDDLRVTFRIKAPDAQKVVFAFFDSQRYPGTKDEAGFWTATSEPQVPGFHYYRVFIDSAEVNDPSSETFYGTGKDASGIEIPEKGVDYYLPKDVPHGEVRERWYFSKTTQAWRRIFVYTPPAYDAERDARYPVLYLQHGGGEDERGWPNQGHLAFIMDNQIAEKKAKPMLVVMEQGYARRPGEEAQALAPPRPATPGQNPPPRPDMSRMFGAFEEVMVNDLIPMIDATYRTIPNRENRAMAGLSMGGMQTFQITLKHLDQFAYIGGFSGGGGGFGGGAFDPKTAHGGVMADPEEFNKKVRLVWLGIGTTEPQRMYESVKNYHEALEKAGIKHVYYESPGTSHEWLTWRRCLREFTPLLFANRAAIGRPGPQQRQPIVLNPDDVPAFPDPPADIDAAKEVPHGKLEMISYDSKSVGTTRKMQVYTPPGYSADQKYSVLYLLHGIGGDETEWQRFAKPSVLLDNLLAEGKVTPMIVVMPNGRAQKNDRAEGNIFAAAPAFAAFEQDLLQDVIPTIESRYSVQADREHRALAGLSMGGGQSLNFGLAHLDTFAWIGGFSSAPNTKPAVELVPDPEHAKKQLKLLWIACGKKDNLIRISQGVHAYLKDKDIPHVWHVDGHAHDATEWRNNLYLFSQRIFR
;
A
#
# COMPACT_ATOMS: atom_id res chain seq x y z
N MET A 1 26.01 -82.98 -30.67
CA MET A 1 26.65 -81.95 -31.51
C MET A 1 25.76 -80.70 -31.47
N ASN A 2 26.39 -79.57 -31.15
CA ASN A 2 25.87 -78.29 -30.66
C ASN A 2 24.60 -77.70 -31.33
N SER A 3 23.60 -77.48 -30.48
CA SER A 3 22.60 -76.38 -30.43
C SER A 3 23.28 -74.99 -30.39
N SER A 4 22.71 -73.85 -30.80
CA SER A 4 21.42 -73.44 -31.34
C SER A 4 21.55 -71.98 -31.86
N TRP A 5 20.85 -71.69 -32.96
CA TRP A 5 20.16 -70.43 -33.33
C TRP A 5 20.65 -69.06 -32.81
N PHE A 6 21.13 -68.22 -33.73
CA PHE A 6 21.33 -66.77 -33.55
C PHE A 6 20.10 -65.97 -34.00
N TYR A 7 19.58 -65.11 -33.14
CA TYR A 7 18.66 -64.01 -33.46
C TYR A 7 19.47 -62.73 -33.74
N GLY A 8 19.25 -62.07 -34.88
CA GLY A 8 19.80 -60.75 -35.20
C GLY A 8 18.92 -59.62 -34.68
N LEU A 9 19.49 -58.78 -33.82
CA LEU A 9 18.83 -57.65 -33.16
C LEU A 9 18.75 -56.40 -34.06
N LEU A 10 17.63 -55.70 -33.87
CA LEU A 10 17.23 -54.41 -34.41
C LEU A 10 18.16 -53.27 -33.89
N THR A 11 18.72 -52.45 -34.78
CA THR A 11 19.48 -51.25 -34.41
C THR A 11 18.56 -50.03 -34.26
N LEU A 12 18.46 -49.50 -33.02
CA LEU A 12 17.85 -48.20 -32.72
C LEU A 12 18.82 -47.06 -33.07
N LEU A 13 18.36 -46.10 -33.89
CA LEU A 13 18.99 -44.80 -34.12
C LEU A 13 18.53 -43.82 -33.02
N LEU A 14 19.46 -43.40 -32.17
CA LEU A 14 19.26 -42.32 -31.20
C LEU A 14 19.44 -40.96 -31.91
N ALA A 15 18.36 -40.18 -31.99
CA ALA A 15 18.42 -38.77 -32.38
C ALA A 15 18.87 -37.93 -31.18
N ALA A 16 19.93 -37.13 -31.36
CA ALA A 16 20.36 -36.16 -30.37
C ALA A 16 19.36 -34.99 -30.27
N PRO A 17 19.13 -34.40 -29.08
CA PRO A 17 18.24 -33.26 -28.95
C PRO A 17 18.94 -32.02 -29.54
N VAL A 18 18.31 -31.43 -30.57
CA VAL A 18 18.67 -30.09 -31.04
C VAL A 18 18.26 -29.12 -29.93
N ALA A 19 19.23 -28.49 -29.28
CA ALA A 19 18.97 -27.36 -28.40
C ALA A 19 18.30 -26.26 -29.23
N ALA A 20 17.04 -25.94 -28.91
CA ALA A 20 16.37 -24.79 -29.48
C ALA A 20 17.18 -23.53 -29.11
N GLN A 21 17.71 -22.84 -30.11
CA GLN A 21 18.18 -21.47 -29.92
C GLN A 21 16.96 -20.63 -29.55
N ASP A 22 17.02 -19.93 -28.42
CA ASP A 22 16.02 -18.92 -28.07
C ASP A 22 15.85 -17.94 -29.26
N PRO A 23 14.61 -17.56 -29.60
CA PRO A 23 14.37 -16.62 -30.68
C PRO A 23 15.15 -15.31 -30.41
N LYS A 24 15.79 -14.76 -31.45
CA LYS A 24 16.46 -13.45 -31.38
C LYS A 24 15.52 -12.45 -30.69
N PRO A 25 15.90 -11.84 -29.56
CA PRO A 25 15.09 -10.82 -28.92
C PRO A 25 14.79 -9.71 -29.94
N ALA A 26 13.56 -9.20 -29.96
CA ALA A 26 13.20 -8.01 -30.73
C ALA A 26 14.22 -6.88 -30.46
N GLU A 27 14.47 -5.99 -31.43
CA GLU A 27 15.38 -4.86 -31.25
C GLU A 27 14.88 -3.99 -30.09
N GLY A 28 15.50 -4.11 -28.91
CA GLY A 28 15.16 -3.29 -27.73
C GLY A 28 15.39 -1.80 -28.01
N VAL A 29 15.00 -0.92 -27.11
CA VAL A 29 15.22 0.54 -27.24
C VAL A 29 16.46 0.97 -26.44
N PRO A 30 17.25 1.96 -26.90
CA PRO A 30 18.32 2.52 -26.08
C PRO A 30 17.79 3.01 -24.73
N ALA A 31 18.51 2.71 -23.65
CA ALA A 31 18.12 3.17 -22.33
C ALA A 31 18.10 4.70 -22.26
N PRO A 32 17.15 5.31 -21.53
CA PRO A 32 17.05 6.77 -21.44
C PRO A 32 18.20 7.40 -20.64
N THR A 33 18.96 6.60 -19.89
CA THR A 33 20.17 7.01 -19.16
C THR A 33 21.45 6.90 -19.99
N ASN A 34 21.35 6.59 -21.28
CA ASN A 34 22.50 6.60 -22.17
C ASN A 34 22.95 8.04 -22.43
N ILE A 35 24.26 8.25 -22.59
CA ILE A 35 24.77 9.54 -23.06
C ILE A 35 24.25 9.84 -24.47
N ARG A 36 24.23 11.12 -24.84
CA ARG A 36 23.70 11.57 -26.14
C ARG A 36 24.30 10.79 -27.32
N GLY A 37 23.44 10.07 -28.04
CA GLY A 37 23.77 9.31 -29.25
C GLY A 37 24.20 7.86 -29.01
N ALA A 38 24.44 7.45 -27.75
CA ALA A 38 24.77 6.07 -27.44
C ALA A 38 23.58 5.12 -27.66
N GLN A 39 23.83 4.04 -28.40
CA GLN A 39 22.81 3.05 -28.79
C GLN A 39 22.65 1.90 -27.79
N TYR A 40 23.54 1.80 -26.80
CA TYR A 40 23.58 0.75 -25.78
C TYR A 40 23.92 1.36 -24.41
N PRO A 41 23.49 0.72 -23.30
CA PRO A 41 22.63 -0.48 -23.24
C PRO A 41 21.23 -0.29 -23.85
N ARG A 42 20.61 -1.40 -24.24
CA ARG A 42 19.25 -1.46 -24.78
C ARG A 42 18.34 -2.28 -23.87
N ILE A 43 17.09 -1.87 -23.77
CA ILE A 43 16.05 -2.48 -22.95
C ILE A 43 15.04 -3.12 -23.89
N HIS A 44 14.76 -4.40 -23.69
CA HIS A 44 13.81 -5.18 -24.49
C HIS A 44 12.40 -5.13 -23.87
N ASP A 45 11.38 -5.47 -24.66
CA ASP A 45 9.98 -5.48 -24.22
C ASP A 45 9.71 -6.47 -23.07
N ASP A 46 10.55 -7.50 -22.93
CA ASP A 46 10.53 -8.50 -21.86
C ASP A 46 11.41 -8.11 -20.66
N LEU A 47 11.84 -6.84 -20.58
CA LEU A 47 12.66 -6.25 -19.52
C LEU A 47 14.09 -6.78 -19.43
N ARG A 48 14.58 -7.53 -20.43
CA ARG A 48 16.00 -7.85 -20.53
C ARG A 48 16.80 -6.61 -20.93
N VAL A 49 18.07 -6.59 -20.53
CA VAL A 49 19.02 -5.53 -20.90
C VAL A 49 20.14 -6.13 -21.71
N THR A 50 20.39 -5.60 -22.91
CA THR A 50 21.58 -5.91 -23.69
C THR A 50 22.62 -4.82 -23.53
N PHE A 51 23.77 -5.20 -23.00
CA PHE A 51 24.95 -4.36 -22.85
C PHE A 51 25.90 -4.54 -24.04
N ARG A 52 26.64 -3.49 -24.40
CA ARG A 52 27.66 -3.58 -25.45
C ARG A 52 28.80 -2.59 -25.22
N ILE A 53 30.04 -3.07 -25.31
CA ILE A 53 31.23 -2.22 -25.20
C ILE A 53 32.32 -2.64 -26.19
N LYS A 54 33.06 -1.68 -26.75
CA LYS A 54 34.18 -1.98 -27.67
C LYS A 54 35.48 -2.15 -26.89
N ALA A 55 36.07 -3.35 -26.92
CA ALA A 55 37.33 -3.65 -26.26
C ALA A 55 38.09 -4.74 -27.07
N PRO A 56 38.71 -4.36 -28.21
CA PRO A 56 39.25 -5.31 -29.18
C PRO A 56 40.47 -6.09 -28.67
N ASP A 57 41.17 -5.59 -27.65
CA ASP A 57 42.34 -6.26 -27.08
C ASP A 57 42.04 -6.99 -25.76
N ALA A 58 40.85 -6.76 -25.20
CA ALA A 58 40.43 -7.43 -23.97
C ALA A 58 40.34 -8.94 -24.18
N GLN A 59 40.66 -9.68 -23.12
CA GLN A 59 40.55 -11.14 -23.07
C GLN A 59 39.23 -11.59 -22.46
N LYS A 60 38.67 -10.78 -21.54
CA LYS A 60 37.41 -11.05 -20.88
C LYS A 60 36.68 -9.74 -20.56
N VAL A 61 35.41 -9.67 -20.95
CA VAL A 61 34.49 -8.63 -20.49
C VAL A 61 33.32 -9.27 -19.76
N VAL A 62 32.94 -8.72 -18.60
CA VAL A 62 31.78 -9.16 -17.82
C VAL A 62 30.95 -7.94 -17.43
N PHE A 63 29.65 -8.01 -17.65
CA PHE A 63 28.69 -7.01 -17.18
C PHE A 63 28.06 -7.50 -15.88
N ALA A 64 27.72 -6.58 -14.98
CA ALA A 64 27.07 -6.91 -13.73
C ALA A 64 26.21 -5.76 -13.25
N PHE A 65 25.01 -6.08 -12.75
CA PHE A 65 24.33 -5.17 -11.84
C PHE A 65 25.08 -5.15 -10.49
N PHE A 66 24.57 -4.36 -9.55
CA PHE A 66 25.18 -4.27 -8.23
C PHE A 66 24.93 -5.51 -7.35
N ASP A 67 24.13 -6.47 -7.83
CA ASP A 67 23.97 -7.78 -7.26
C ASP A 67 25.18 -8.72 -7.52
N SER A 68 25.02 -10.00 -7.15
CA SER A 68 26.02 -11.04 -7.39
C SER A 68 25.99 -11.62 -8.81
N GLN A 69 24.98 -11.28 -9.62
CA GLN A 69 24.82 -11.84 -10.95
C GLN A 69 25.89 -11.28 -11.89
N ARG A 70 26.38 -12.13 -12.80
CA ARG A 70 27.43 -11.79 -13.76
C ARG A 70 27.01 -12.25 -15.15
N TYR A 71 27.25 -11.40 -16.14
CA TYR A 71 26.91 -11.64 -17.53
C TYR A 71 28.19 -11.59 -18.38
N PRO A 72 28.83 -12.74 -18.65
CA PRO A 72 30.03 -12.80 -19.48
C PRO A 72 29.70 -12.32 -20.90
N GLY A 73 30.48 -11.38 -21.42
CA GLY A 73 30.33 -10.87 -22.77
C GLY A 73 30.85 -11.86 -23.80
N THR A 74 30.24 -11.84 -24.99
CA THR A 74 30.76 -12.49 -26.19
C THR A 74 31.33 -11.44 -27.13
N LYS A 75 32.56 -11.66 -27.61
CA LYS A 75 33.28 -10.74 -28.51
C LYS A 75 32.94 -11.03 -29.97
N ASP A 76 32.57 -10.02 -30.74
CA ASP A 76 32.40 -10.10 -32.19
C ASP A 76 33.72 -9.79 -32.95
N GLU A 77 33.72 -10.02 -34.27
CA GLU A 77 34.88 -9.78 -35.15
C GLU A 77 35.32 -8.30 -35.17
N ALA A 78 34.41 -7.36 -34.88
CA ALA A 78 34.70 -5.93 -34.80
C ALA A 78 35.24 -5.50 -33.42
N GLY A 79 35.40 -6.45 -32.49
CA GLY A 79 35.93 -6.22 -31.15
C GLY A 79 34.92 -5.69 -30.13
N PHE A 80 33.62 -5.80 -30.40
CA PHE A 80 32.58 -5.48 -29.42
C PHE A 80 32.24 -6.69 -28.57
N TRP A 81 32.10 -6.47 -27.27
CA TRP A 81 31.62 -7.43 -26.30
C TRP A 81 30.16 -7.14 -25.99
N THR A 82 29.32 -8.17 -26.11
CA THR A 82 27.86 -8.06 -25.88
C THR A 82 27.41 -9.12 -24.87
N ALA A 83 26.50 -8.75 -23.97
CA ALA A 83 25.80 -9.68 -23.09
C ALA A 83 24.35 -9.22 -22.89
N THR A 84 23.44 -10.18 -22.70
CA THR A 84 22.03 -9.91 -22.39
C THR A 84 21.70 -10.47 -21.02
N SER A 85 21.00 -9.70 -20.20
CA SER A 85 20.58 -10.12 -18.87
C SER A 85 19.34 -11.02 -18.91
N GLU A 86 18.99 -11.61 -17.77
CA GLU A 86 17.61 -12.04 -17.52
C GLU A 86 16.67 -10.82 -17.40
N PRO A 87 15.33 -11.00 -17.46
CA PRO A 87 14.39 -9.93 -17.20
C PRO A 87 14.69 -9.24 -15.87
N GLN A 88 14.76 -7.91 -15.89
CA GLN A 88 15.05 -7.12 -14.70
C GLN A 88 13.77 -6.51 -14.13
N VAL A 89 13.80 -6.22 -12.83
CA VAL A 89 12.73 -5.46 -12.17
C VAL A 89 12.69 -4.05 -12.79
N PRO A 90 11.51 -3.47 -13.08
CA PRO A 90 11.44 -2.07 -13.48
C PRO A 90 12.09 -1.13 -12.46
N GLY A 91 12.54 0.03 -12.91
CA GLY A 91 13.19 1.04 -12.09
C GLY A 91 14.68 1.22 -12.39
N PHE A 92 15.37 1.86 -11.45
CA PHE A 92 16.76 2.25 -11.61
C PHE A 92 17.71 1.25 -10.98
N HIS A 93 18.73 0.85 -11.75
CA HIS A 93 19.77 -0.09 -11.35
C HIS A 93 21.15 0.48 -11.59
N TYR A 94 22.01 0.45 -10.56
CA TYR A 94 23.44 0.63 -10.76
C TYR A 94 24.03 -0.61 -11.44
N TYR A 95 24.94 -0.40 -12.39
CA TYR A 95 25.67 -1.48 -13.04
C TYR A 95 27.12 -1.10 -13.34
N ARG A 96 27.92 -2.10 -13.70
CA ARG A 96 29.37 -2.00 -13.90
C ARG A 96 29.85 -2.96 -14.98
N VAL A 97 30.99 -2.63 -15.55
CA VAL A 97 31.69 -3.45 -16.55
C VAL A 97 33.05 -3.86 -16.00
N PHE A 98 33.42 -5.13 -16.15
CA PHE A 98 34.75 -5.63 -15.83
C PHE A 98 35.48 -5.95 -17.13
N ILE A 99 36.57 -5.23 -17.42
CA ILE A 99 37.45 -5.50 -18.57
C ILE A 99 38.76 -6.04 -18.04
N ASP A 100 39.05 -7.31 -18.30
CA ASP A 100 40.23 -8.03 -17.76
C ASP A 100 40.39 -7.85 -16.24
N SER A 101 39.26 -7.91 -15.53
CA SER A 101 39.10 -7.72 -14.07
C SER A 101 39.13 -6.27 -13.57
N ALA A 102 39.45 -5.28 -14.41
CA ALA A 102 39.32 -3.88 -14.05
C ALA A 102 37.84 -3.47 -14.06
N GLU A 103 37.33 -3.03 -12.90
CA GLU A 103 35.97 -2.48 -12.78
C GLU A 103 35.92 -1.05 -13.33
N VAL A 104 35.10 -0.83 -14.35
CA VAL A 104 34.92 0.47 -15.02
C VAL A 104 33.43 0.79 -15.18
N ASN A 105 33.13 2.08 -15.32
CA ASN A 105 31.82 2.53 -15.76
C ASN A 105 31.67 2.27 -17.26
N ASP A 106 30.46 1.98 -17.71
CA ASP A 106 30.13 1.96 -19.13
C ASP A 106 30.23 3.39 -19.70
N PRO A 107 31.14 3.65 -20.67
CA PRO A 107 31.29 4.97 -21.28
C PRO A 107 30.05 5.43 -22.07
N SER A 108 29.09 4.53 -22.30
CA SER A 108 27.84 4.79 -23.03
C SER A 108 26.70 5.25 -22.12
N SER A 109 26.90 5.20 -20.80
CA SER A 109 25.93 5.56 -19.76
C SER A 109 26.24 6.91 -19.13
N GLU A 110 25.20 7.66 -18.78
CA GLU A 110 25.32 8.70 -17.76
C GLU A 110 25.78 8.08 -16.43
N THR A 111 26.33 8.92 -15.56
CA THR A 111 26.87 8.50 -14.25
C THR A 111 26.05 9.04 -13.11
N PHE A 112 25.83 8.19 -12.11
CA PHE A 112 25.05 8.47 -10.91
C PHE A 112 25.92 8.16 -9.70
N TYR A 113 25.97 9.06 -8.72
CA TYR A 113 26.73 8.80 -7.51
C TYR A 113 25.98 7.83 -6.60
N GLY A 114 26.60 6.68 -6.36
CA GLY A 114 26.07 5.60 -5.56
C GLY A 114 27.11 4.51 -5.42
N THR A 115 26.94 3.56 -4.49
CA THR A 115 27.94 2.51 -4.25
C THR A 115 29.32 3.01 -3.77
N GLY A 116 29.41 4.29 -3.40
CA GLY A 116 30.62 4.97 -2.93
C GLY A 116 31.43 5.67 -4.02
N LYS A 117 30.91 5.79 -5.25
CA LYS A 117 31.56 6.47 -6.38
C LYS A 117 30.54 6.90 -7.44
N ASP A 118 30.97 7.61 -8.48
CA ASP A 118 30.14 7.74 -9.69
C ASP A 118 30.10 6.38 -10.41
N ALA A 119 28.90 5.85 -10.66
CA ALA A 119 28.64 4.55 -11.26
C ALA A 119 27.70 4.67 -12.47
N SER A 120 27.77 3.72 -13.40
CA SER A 120 26.77 3.63 -14.48
C SER A 120 25.40 3.25 -13.93
N GLY A 121 24.35 3.76 -14.57
CA GLY A 121 22.97 3.53 -14.15
C GLY A 121 22.07 3.26 -15.34
N ILE A 122 21.09 2.38 -15.16
CA ILE A 122 20.07 2.08 -16.16
C ILE A 122 18.67 2.24 -15.58
N GLU A 123 17.81 2.92 -16.33
CA GLU A 123 16.39 3.10 -15.99
C GLU A 123 15.54 2.17 -16.86
N ILE A 124 14.91 1.19 -16.21
CA ILE A 124 14.04 0.20 -16.84
C ILE A 124 12.59 0.64 -16.69
N PRO A 125 11.86 0.97 -17.78
CA PRO A 125 10.52 1.54 -17.67
C PRO A 125 9.53 0.59 -16.97
N GLU A 126 8.71 1.15 -16.08
CA GLU A 126 7.54 0.47 -15.53
C GLU A 126 6.32 0.77 -16.41
N LYS A 127 5.70 -0.27 -16.99
CA LYS A 127 4.63 -0.10 -17.98
C LYS A 127 3.41 0.59 -17.35
N GLY A 128 2.97 1.70 -17.97
CA GLY A 128 1.78 2.44 -17.55
C GLY A 128 1.99 3.29 -16.29
N VAL A 129 3.24 3.49 -15.86
CA VAL A 129 3.59 4.28 -14.68
C VAL A 129 4.33 5.54 -15.11
N ASP A 130 3.82 6.70 -14.66
CA ASP A 130 4.30 8.01 -15.12
C ASP A 130 4.52 9.03 -14.00
N TYR A 131 4.29 8.66 -12.73
CA TYR A 131 4.30 9.62 -11.61
C TYR A 131 5.66 10.27 -11.34
N TYR A 132 6.76 9.65 -11.80
CA TYR A 132 8.13 10.17 -11.71
C TYR A 132 8.68 10.64 -13.06
N LEU A 133 7.85 10.66 -14.10
CA LEU A 133 8.23 11.16 -15.42
C LEU A 133 7.88 12.64 -15.55
N PRO A 134 8.62 13.41 -16.37
CA PRO A 134 8.22 14.77 -16.70
C PRO A 134 6.85 14.76 -17.39
N LYS A 135 5.97 15.68 -16.97
CA LYS A 135 4.64 15.92 -17.54
C LYS A 135 4.50 17.40 -17.83
N ASP A 136 3.49 17.77 -18.63
CA ASP A 136 3.13 19.17 -18.86
C ASP A 136 2.40 19.76 -17.64
N VAL A 137 3.18 20.05 -16.59
CA VAL A 137 2.73 20.63 -15.32
C VAL A 137 3.68 21.74 -14.89
N PRO A 138 3.27 22.66 -13.99
CA PRO A 138 4.22 23.60 -13.40
C PRO A 138 5.35 22.86 -12.70
N HIS A 139 6.59 23.25 -12.99
CA HIS A 139 7.79 22.62 -12.44
C HIS A 139 8.44 23.49 -11.37
N GLY A 140 8.83 22.86 -10.27
CA GLY A 140 9.68 23.44 -9.26
C GLY A 140 11.14 23.50 -9.70
N GLU A 141 11.97 24.10 -8.87
CA GLU A 141 13.42 24.19 -9.12
C GLU A 141 14.20 23.35 -8.12
N VAL A 142 15.20 22.62 -8.60
CA VAL A 142 16.22 21.98 -7.78
C VAL A 142 17.46 22.87 -7.75
N ARG A 143 17.73 23.49 -6.60
CA ARG A 143 18.79 24.49 -6.42
C ARG A 143 19.99 23.88 -5.70
N GLU A 144 21.16 23.93 -6.32
CA GLU A 144 22.44 23.62 -5.65
C GLU A 144 22.83 24.79 -4.75
N ARG A 145 23.25 24.50 -3.51
CA ARG A 145 23.75 25.53 -2.58
C ARG A 145 24.91 25.03 -1.75
N TRP A 146 25.88 25.92 -1.55
CA TRP A 146 26.99 25.75 -0.63
C TRP A 146 26.74 26.51 0.68
N TYR A 147 27.09 25.90 1.81
CA TYR A 147 27.08 26.53 3.12
C TYR A 147 28.28 26.07 3.94
N PHE A 148 28.77 26.93 4.84
CA PHE A 148 29.85 26.55 5.74
C PHE A 148 29.25 25.99 7.04
N SER A 149 29.55 24.73 7.36
CA SER A 149 29.13 24.11 8.61
C SER A 149 30.13 24.41 9.71
N LYS A 150 29.63 24.96 10.82
CA LYS A 150 30.46 25.21 12.00
C LYS A 150 30.76 23.90 12.73
N THR A 151 29.88 22.92 12.67
CA THR A 151 30.12 21.59 13.25
C THR A 151 31.29 20.89 12.56
N THR A 152 31.34 20.89 11.22
CA THR A 152 32.43 20.21 10.48
C THR A 152 33.63 21.10 10.20
N GLN A 153 33.52 22.42 10.39
CA GLN A 153 34.51 23.42 9.97
C GLN A 153 34.88 23.28 8.48
N ALA A 154 33.89 22.99 7.65
CA ALA A 154 34.08 22.76 6.23
C ALA A 154 32.88 23.28 5.43
N TRP A 155 33.13 23.58 4.16
CA TRP A 155 32.07 23.82 3.19
C TRP A 155 31.34 22.51 2.90
N ARG A 156 30.02 22.59 2.90
CA ARG A 156 29.10 21.50 2.60
C ARG A 156 28.16 21.94 1.49
N ARG A 157 27.63 20.98 0.75
CA ARG A 157 26.74 21.22 -0.38
C ARG A 157 25.41 20.52 -0.15
N ILE A 158 24.34 21.19 -0.55
CA ILE A 158 22.98 20.67 -0.53
C ILE A 158 22.29 20.90 -1.86
N PHE A 159 21.23 20.13 -2.08
CA PHE A 159 20.20 20.46 -3.04
C PHE A 159 18.91 20.85 -2.31
N VAL A 160 18.21 21.84 -2.85
CA VAL A 160 16.91 22.28 -2.33
C VAL A 160 15.91 22.31 -3.47
N TYR A 161 14.88 21.47 -3.39
CA TYR A 161 13.69 21.61 -4.23
C TYR A 161 12.81 22.73 -3.68
N THR A 162 12.41 23.65 -4.55
CA THR A 162 11.41 24.69 -4.29
C THR A 162 10.19 24.46 -5.18
N PRO A 163 8.95 24.56 -4.65
CA PRO A 163 7.75 24.22 -5.42
C PRO A 163 7.51 25.21 -6.57
N PRO A 164 6.71 24.86 -7.60
CA PRO A 164 6.59 25.65 -8.84
C PRO A 164 6.24 27.13 -8.65
N ALA A 165 5.42 27.45 -7.64
CA ALA A 165 4.99 28.82 -7.37
C ALA A 165 5.97 29.64 -6.52
N TYR A 166 7.10 29.07 -6.10
CA TYR A 166 7.97 29.64 -5.05
C TYR A 166 8.39 31.08 -5.34
N ASP A 167 8.92 31.38 -6.52
CA ASP A 167 9.41 32.73 -6.85
C ASP A 167 8.31 33.71 -7.26
N ALA A 168 7.17 33.19 -7.72
CA ALA A 168 6.00 34.00 -8.06
C ALA A 168 5.25 34.46 -6.80
N GLU A 169 5.08 33.57 -5.81
CA GLU A 169 4.36 33.83 -4.56
C GLU A 169 5.31 34.30 -3.45
N ARG A 170 5.75 35.56 -3.55
CA ARG A 170 6.81 36.11 -2.67
C ARG A 170 6.46 36.19 -1.18
N ASP A 171 5.17 36.25 -0.84
CA ASP A 171 4.69 36.29 0.54
C ASP A 171 4.43 34.89 1.12
N ALA A 172 4.38 33.86 0.27
CA ALA A 172 4.13 32.50 0.72
C ALA A 172 5.33 31.94 1.50
N ARG A 173 5.01 31.19 2.55
CA ARG A 173 5.97 30.42 3.34
C ARG A 173 5.58 28.95 3.29
N TYR A 174 6.59 28.09 3.27
CA TYR A 174 6.39 26.68 2.99
C TYR A 174 6.91 25.81 4.13
N PRO A 175 6.26 24.65 4.39
CA PRO A 175 6.86 23.64 5.26
C PRO A 175 8.08 22.99 4.59
N VAL A 176 8.90 22.30 5.37
CA VAL A 176 10.18 21.73 4.91
C VAL A 176 10.26 20.24 5.22
N LEU A 177 10.54 19.44 4.20
CA LEU A 177 10.98 18.05 4.32
C LEU A 177 12.51 17.98 4.18
N TYR A 178 13.19 17.42 5.19
CA TYR A 178 14.59 17.05 5.08
C TYR A 178 14.68 15.58 4.65
N LEU A 179 15.34 15.30 3.52
CA LEU A 179 15.28 14.00 2.87
C LEU A 179 16.68 13.42 2.62
N GLN A 180 17.01 12.33 3.32
CA GLN A 180 18.35 11.73 3.34
C GLN A 180 18.50 10.51 2.43
N HIS A 181 19.69 10.38 1.84
CA HIS A 181 20.12 9.27 1.00
C HIS A 181 20.65 8.06 1.81
N GLY A 182 21.01 6.98 1.12
CA GLY A 182 21.53 5.74 1.71
C GLY A 182 23.04 5.67 1.82
N GLY A 183 23.52 4.48 2.21
CA GLY A 183 24.95 4.19 2.30
C GLY A 183 25.63 4.20 0.91
N GLY A 184 26.75 4.90 0.76
CA GLY A 184 27.49 4.99 -0.50
C GLY A 184 26.91 6.00 -1.50
N GLU A 185 25.95 6.81 -1.08
CA GLU A 185 25.31 7.85 -1.91
C GLU A 185 25.65 9.24 -1.38
N ASP A 186 25.11 10.29 -1.98
CA ASP A 186 25.29 11.68 -1.54
C ASP A 186 24.04 12.55 -1.81
N GLU A 187 24.17 13.86 -1.62
CA GLU A 187 23.08 14.84 -1.80
C GLU A 187 22.47 14.85 -3.22
N ARG A 188 23.13 14.23 -4.22
CA ARG A 188 22.67 14.15 -5.61
C ARG A 188 21.69 13.00 -5.85
N GLY A 189 21.57 12.04 -4.94
CA GLY A 189 20.78 10.82 -5.17
C GLY A 189 19.31 11.10 -5.44
N TRP A 190 18.63 11.80 -4.52
CA TRP A 190 17.21 12.13 -4.63
C TRP A 190 16.82 12.96 -5.85
N PRO A 191 17.53 14.05 -6.23
CA PRO A 191 17.17 14.82 -7.41
C PRO A 191 17.48 14.09 -8.71
N ASN A 192 18.51 13.23 -8.75
CA ASN A 192 18.89 12.47 -9.94
C ASN A 192 18.13 11.14 -9.98
N GLN A 193 18.75 10.03 -9.60
CA GLN A 193 18.13 8.71 -9.67
C GLN A 193 16.90 8.54 -8.76
N GLY A 194 16.61 9.46 -7.84
CA GLY A 194 15.36 9.51 -7.10
C GLY A 194 14.19 10.21 -7.80
N HIS A 195 14.41 10.94 -8.91
CA HIS A 195 13.40 11.72 -9.64
C HIS A 195 12.52 12.61 -8.74
N LEU A 196 13.07 13.12 -7.64
CA LEU A 196 12.31 13.87 -6.63
C LEU A 196 11.48 15.00 -7.24
N ALA A 197 12.07 15.82 -8.11
CA ALA A 197 11.42 16.99 -8.68
C ALA A 197 10.13 16.61 -9.41
N PHE A 198 10.19 15.63 -10.32
CA PHE A 198 9.01 15.19 -11.08
C PHE A 198 7.95 14.55 -10.19
N ILE A 199 8.34 13.78 -9.17
CA ILE A 199 7.39 13.23 -8.20
C ILE A 199 6.66 14.36 -7.47
N MET A 200 7.39 15.36 -6.99
CA MET A 200 6.82 16.49 -6.27
C MET A 200 5.95 17.38 -7.18
N ASP A 201 6.41 17.71 -8.37
CA ASP A 201 5.69 18.52 -9.35
C ASP A 201 4.34 17.88 -9.71
N ASN A 202 4.37 16.59 -10.07
CA ASN A 202 3.18 15.85 -10.44
C ASN A 202 2.19 15.78 -9.27
N GLN A 203 2.65 15.50 -8.05
CA GLN A 203 1.76 15.44 -6.89
C GLN A 203 1.21 16.80 -6.46
N ILE A 204 1.97 17.88 -6.61
CA ILE A 204 1.51 19.23 -6.32
C ILE A 204 0.47 19.66 -7.37
N ALA A 205 0.74 19.40 -8.65
CA ALA A 205 -0.21 19.68 -9.73
C ALA A 205 -1.52 18.89 -9.59
N GLU A 206 -1.42 17.62 -9.18
CA GLU A 206 -2.57 16.76 -8.86
C GLU A 206 -3.23 17.08 -7.50
N LYS A 207 -2.72 18.07 -6.76
CA LYS A 207 -3.19 18.49 -5.42
C LYS A 207 -3.17 17.36 -4.38
N LYS A 208 -2.31 16.36 -4.58
CA LYS A 208 -2.08 15.25 -3.64
C LYS A 208 -1.10 15.63 -2.53
N ALA A 209 -0.08 16.42 -2.86
CA ALA A 209 0.89 16.93 -1.89
C ALA A 209 0.76 18.44 -1.73
N LYS A 210 0.99 18.95 -0.51
CA LYS A 210 1.13 20.39 -0.29
C LYS A 210 2.43 20.90 -0.93
N PRO A 211 2.44 22.10 -1.52
CA PRO A 211 3.69 22.78 -1.85
C PRO A 211 4.60 22.85 -0.62
N MET A 212 5.83 22.36 -0.75
CA MET A 212 6.82 22.28 0.33
C MET A 212 8.23 22.41 -0.23
N LEU A 213 9.18 22.83 0.61
CA LEU A 213 10.59 22.67 0.30
C LEU A 213 11.02 21.24 0.60
N VAL A 214 11.94 20.71 -0.20
CA VAL A 214 12.65 19.46 0.12
C VAL A 214 14.15 19.75 0.12
N VAL A 215 14.81 19.50 1.26
CA VAL A 215 16.24 19.74 1.46
C VAL A 215 16.97 18.41 1.50
N MET A 216 17.99 18.26 0.66
CA MET A 216 18.78 17.04 0.49
C MET A 216 20.24 17.33 0.81
N GLU A 217 20.79 16.65 1.81
CA GLU A 217 22.11 16.89 2.38
C GLU A 217 22.95 15.59 2.34
N GLN A 218 24.27 15.74 2.23
CA GLN A 218 25.28 14.69 2.39
C GLN A 218 25.29 14.09 3.81
N GLY A 219 24.57 12.98 4.06
CA GLY A 219 24.44 12.36 5.39
C GLY A 219 25.75 11.97 6.10
N TYR A 220 26.91 12.13 5.45
CA TYR A 220 28.24 12.01 6.04
C TYR A 220 28.76 13.35 6.60
N ALA A 221 28.96 13.39 7.91
CA ALA A 221 29.58 14.51 8.60
C ALA A 221 30.68 14.02 9.54
N ARG A 222 31.68 14.88 9.76
CA ARG A 222 32.86 14.59 10.57
C ARG A 222 33.27 15.86 11.30
N ARG A 223 33.53 15.76 12.61
CA ARG A 223 34.11 16.87 13.37
C ARG A 223 35.62 16.96 13.09
N PRO A 224 36.23 18.16 13.19
CA PRO A 224 37.67 18.29 13.09
C PRO A 224 38.41 17.32 14.03
N GLY A 225 39.35 16.55 13.49
CA GLY A 225 40.18 15.61 14.26
C GLY A 225 39.58 14.22 14.51
N GLU A 226 38.32 13.94 14.18
CA GLU A 226 37.80 12.56 14.15
C GLU A 226 38.45 11.78 13.01
N GLU A 227 38.49 10.45 12.98
CA GLU A 227 38.99 9.70 11.80
C GLU A 227 37.87 9.51 10.74
N ALA A 228 38.24 9.32 9.48
CA ALA A 228 37.28 8.96 8.45
C ALA A 228 36.77 7.53 8.71
N GLN A 229 35.47 7.38 9.02
CA GLN A 229 34.87 6.06 9.16
C GLN A 229 34.76 5.40 7.79
N ALA A 230 35.13 4.12 7.67
CA ALA A 230 34.98 3.37 6.42
C ALA A 230 33.48 3.12 6.16
N LEU A 231 32.96 3.67 5.07
CA LEU A 231 31.54 3.66 4.72
C LEU A 231 31.15 2.51 3.78
N ALA A 232 32.09 1.64 3.43
CA ALA A 232 31.80 0.49 2.58
C ALA A 232 30.95 -0.54 3.36
N PRO A 233 30.00 -1.24 2.70
CA PRO A 233 29.44 -2.45 3.29
C PRO A 233 30.61 -3.37 3.66
N PRO A 234 30.55 -4.09 4.80
CA PRO A 234 31.62 -4.99 5.18
C PRO A 234 31.90 -5.93 4.01
N ARG A 235 33.17 -5.99 3.56
CA ARG A 235 33.60 -7.06 2.67
C ARG A 235 33.15 -8.39 3.31
N PRO A 236 32.69 -9.38 2.54
CA PRO A 236 32.47 -10.71 3.08
C PRO A 236 33.72 -11.11 3.87
N ALA A 237 33.53 -11.59 5.09
CA ALA A 237 34.66 -12.07 5.88
C ALA A 237 35.42 -13.11 5.04
N THR A 238 36.73 -12.93 4.90
CA THR A 238 37.59 -14.00 4.41
C THR A 238 37.31 -15.24 5.26
N PRO A 239 37.07 -16.44 4.68
CA PRO A 239 36.81 -17.64 5.48
C PRO A 239 37.88 -17.81 6.55
N GLY A 240 37.49 -17.78 7.83
CA GLY A 240 38.39 -17.92 8.98
C GLY A 240 38.74 -16.64 9.75
N GLN A 241 38.21 -15.46 9.40
CA GLN A 241 38.36 -14.24 10.21
C GLN A 241 37.08 -13.87 10.96
N ASN A 242 37.21 -13.48 12.23
CA ASN A 242 36.10 -12.90 12.99
C ASN A 242 35.65 -11.59 12.33
N PRO A 243 34.33 -11.36 12.17
CA PRO A 243 33.84 -10.10 11.63
C PRO A 243 34.30 -8.94 12.54
N PRO A 244 34.66 -7.77 11.97
CA PRO A 244 35.03 -6.62 12.77
C PRO A 244 33.86 -6.22 13.71
N PRO A 245 34.15 -5.63 14.88
CA PRO A 245 33.12 -5.12 15.79
C PRO A 245 32.20 -4.15 15.06
N ARG A 246 30.89 -4.24 15.31
CA ARG A 246 29.91 -3.35 14.67
C ARG A 246 30.21 -1.90 15.07
N PRO A 247 30.19 -0.95 14.12
CA PRO A 247 30.41 0.45 14.45
C PRO A 247 29.32 0.97 15.39
N ASP A 248 29.71 1.83 16.33
CA ASP A 248 28.78 2.58 17.17
C ASP A 248 27.99 3.56 16.30
N MET A 249 26.76 3.18 15.95
CA MET A 249 25.89 3.94 15.06
C MET A 249 25.56 5.34 15.63
N SER A 250 25.47 5.47 16.96
CA SER A 250 25.22 6.76 17.62
C SER A 250 26.39 7.71 17.41
N ARG A 251 27.63 7.19 17.51
CA ARG A 251 28.84 7.96 17.21
C ARG A 251 28.98 8.26 15.72
N MET A 252 28.58 7.34 14.85
CA MET A 252 28.60 7.51 13.39
C MET A 252 27.67 8.63 12.92
N PHE A 253 26.49 8.77 13.53
CA PHE A 253 25.49 9.76 13.12
C PHE A 253 25.53 11.07 13.91
N GLY A 254 26.17 11.10 15.08
CA GLY A 254 26.15 12.26 15.98
C GLY A 254 26.70 13.55 15.36
N ALA A 255 27.74 13.48 14.53
CA ALA A 255 28.23 14.67 13.83
C ALA A 255 27.20 15.21 12.82
N PHE A 256 26.47 14.32 12.14
CA PHE A 256 25.44 14.73 11.19
C PHE A 256 24.18 15.26 11.90
N GLU A 257 23.81 14.68 13.04
CA GLU A 257 22.77 15.22 13.93
C GLU A 257 23.07 16.68 14.31
N GLU A 258 24.31 16.97 14.72
CA GLU A 258 24.74 18.34 15.04
C GLU A 258 24.72 19.26 13.81
N VAL A 259 25.18 18.79 12.64
CA VAL A 259 25.06 19.56 11.39
C VAL A 259 23.61 19.91 11.11
N MET A 260 22.70 18.95 11.22
CA MET A 260 21.28 19.14 10.97
C MET A 260 20.69 20.21 11.88
N VAL A 261 20.87 20.05 13.20
CA VAL A 261 20.23 20.89 14.21
C VAL A 261 20.89 22.26 14.36
N ASN A 262 22.22 22.32 14.34
CA ASN A 262 22.96 23.54 14.68
C ASN A 262 23.32 24.38 13.45
N ASP A 263 23.46 23.76 12.28
CA ASP A 263 23.91 24.45 11.07
C ASP A 263 22.84 24.51 9.96
N LEU A 264 22.34 23.34 9.53
CA LEU A 264 21.49 23.23 8.34
C LEU A 264 20.10 23.84 8.54
N ILE A 265 19.36 23.42 9.56
CA ILE A 265 18.00 23.93 9.81
C ILE A 265 18.01 25.46 10.01
N PRO A 266 18.89 26.03 10.86
CA PRO A 266 18.98 27.48 10.99
C PRO A 266 19.33 28.19 9.68
N MET A 267 20.24 27.62 8.88
CA MET A 267 20.61 28.20 7.58
C MET A 267 19.45 28.17 6.59
N ILE A 268 18.71 27.08 6.52
CA ILE A 268 17.53 26.95 5.65
C ILE A 268 16.45 27.94 6.06
N ASP A 269 16.11 28.02 7.35
CA ASP A 269 15.06 28.92 7.86
C ASP A 269 15.44 30.41 7.71
N ALA A 270 16.74 30.74 7.73
CA ALA A 270 17.23 32.10 7.49
C ALA A 270 17.29 32.48 6.01
N THR A 271 17.47 31.50 5.11
CA THR A 271 17.71 31.72 3.68
C THR A 271 16.44 31.64 2.85
N TYR A 272 15.56 30.68 3.17
CA TYR A 272 14.38 30.36 2.39
C TYR A 272 13.11 30.79 3.14
N ARG A 273 12.02 31.04 2.40
CA ARG A 273 10.69 31.32 2.96
C ARG A 273 10.05 30.07 3.60
N THR A 274 10.54 29.68 4.78
CA THR A 274 10.02 28.54 5.53
C THR A 274 8.98 28.94 6.57
N ILE A 275 8.23 27.95 7.05
CA ILE A 275 7.43 28.01 8.29
C ILE A 275 8.24 27.30 9.40
N PRO A 276 8.99 28.02 10.25
CA PRO A 276 10.05 27.44 11.07
C PRO A 276 9.53 26.86 12.40
N ASN A 277 8.63 25.88 12.33
CA ASN A 277 8.14 25.16 13.51
C ASN A 277 7.99 23.66 13.26
N ARG A 278 7.91 22.87 14.32
CA ARG A 278 7.85 21.40 14.24
C ARG A 278 6.68 20.86 13.42
N GLU A 279 5.53 21.53 13.46
CA GLU A 279 4.32 21.10 12.75
C GLU A 279 4.44 21.29 11.23
N ASN A 280 5.48 22.00 10.79
CA ASN A 280 5.82 22.27 9.40
C ASN A 280 7.23 21.75 9.04
N ARG A 281 7.76 20.82 9.86
CA ARG A 281 9.07 20.20 9.64
C ARG A 281 8.98 18.68 9.68
N ALA A 282 9.40 18.05 8.59
CA ALA A 282 9.46 16.61 8.42
C ALA A 282 10.91 16.17 8.16
N MET A 283 11.24 14.95 8.55
CA MET A 283 12.47 14.29 8.10
C MET A 283 12.16 12.87 7.64
N ALA A 284 12.75 12.47 6.52
CA ALA A 284 12.71 11.11 6.02
C ALA A 284 14.06 10.71 5.42
N GLY A 285 14.28 9.41 5.26
CA GLY A 285 15.46 8.95 4.54
C GLY A 285 15.42 7.47 4.21
N LEU A 286 16.28 7.08 3.27
CA LEU A 286 16.39 5.70 2.80
C LEU A 286 17.56 4.96 3.44
N SER A 287 17.41 3.67 3.75
CA SER A 287 18.50 2.81 4.27
C SER A 287 19.25 3.44 5.46
N MET A 288 20.53 3.81 5.27
CA MET A 288 21.31 4.59 6.23
C MET A 288 20.62 5.89 6.65
N GLY A 289 20.13 6.68 5.70
CA GLY A 289 19.38 7.91 5.96
C GLY A 289 18.08 7.68 6.72
N GLY A 290 17.44 6.50 6.56
CA GLY A 290 16.28 6.10 7.36
C GLY A 290 16.66 5.91 8.83
N MET A 291 17.77 5.23 9.09
CA MET A 291 18.29 5.10 10.47
C MET A 291 18.70 6.44 11.06
N GLN A 292 19.38 7.30 10.29
CA GLN A 292 19.73 8.66 10.72
C GLN A 292 18.48 9.45 11.08
N THR A 293 17.45 9.39 10.24
CA THR A 293 16.16 10.06 10.47
C THR A 293 15.60 9.68 11.83
N PHE A 294 15.41 8.37 12.10
CA PHE A 294 14.86 7.94 13.39
C PHE A 294 15.72 8.37 14.57
N GLN A 295 17.05 8.24 14.49
CA GLN A 295 17.94 8.66 15.59
C GLN A 295 17.88 10.16 15.86
N ILE A 296 17.81 10.99 14.82
CA ILE A 296 17.76 12.44 14.94
C ILE A 296 16.38 12.87 15.43
N THR A 297 15.31 12.49 14.73
CA THR A 297 13.97 13.00 15.03
C THR A 297 13.48 12.58 16.40
N LEU A 298 13.79 11.35 16.86
CA LEU A 298 13.32 10.87 18.15
C LEU A 298 14.02 11.57 19.34
N LYS A 299 15.21 12.15 19.13
CA LYS A 299 15.88 13.02 20.11
C LYS A 299 15.40 14.47 20.06
N HIS A 300 14.92 14.91 18.90
CA HIS A 300 14.56 16.32 18.62
C HIS A 300 13.07 16.47 18.27
N LEU A 301 12.18 15.84 19.06
CA LEU A 301 10.72 15.93 18.86
C LEU A 301 10.17 17.34 19.02
N ASP A 302 10.91 18.25 19.65
CA ASP A 302 10.64 19.68 19.72
C ASP A 302 10.79 20.38 18.36
N GLN A 303 11.57 19.79 17.44
CA GLN A 303 11.83 20.34 16.10
C GLN A 303 11.11 19.62 14.97
N PHE A 304 10.72 18.36 15.15
CA PHE A 304 10.10 17.53 14.11
C PHE A 304 8.77 16.93 14.55
N ALA A 305 7.82 16.85 13.62
CA ALA A 305 6.53 16.21 13.85
C ALA A 305 6.21 15.08 12.86
N TYR A 306 7.03 14.87 11.83
CA TYR A 306 6.83 13.83 10.81
C TYR A 306 8.14 13.08 10.57
N ILE A 307 8.09 11.76 10.62
CA ILE A 307 9.26 10.87 10.61
C ILE A 307 9.00 9.78 9.56
N GLY A 308 9.91 9.62 8.59
CA GLY A 308 9.82 8.61 7.54
C GLY A 308 11.07 7.74 7.40
N GLY A 309 10.92 6.41 7.40
CA GLY A 309 12.01 5.49 7.09
C GLY A 309 11.70 4.64 5.86
N PHE A 310 12.53 4.75 4.83
CA PHE A 310 12.38 3.99 3.59
C PHE A 310 13.46 2.90 3.55
N SER A 311 13.08 1.64 3.67
CA SER A 311 14.04 0.53 3.76
C SER A 311 15.08 0.70 4.88
N GLY A 312 14.70 1.41 5.94
CA GLY A 312 15.54 1.74 7.09
C GLY A 312 14.66 2.09 8.28
N GLY A 313 14.81 1.35 9.38
CA GLY A 313 13.96 1.48 10.58
C GLY A 313 14.74 1.89 11.82
N GLY A 314 14.03 2.44 12.81
CA GLY A 314 14.61 2.87 14.10
C GLY A 314 14.99 1.72 15.05
N GLY A 315 14.79 0.46 14.67
CA GLY A 315 15.02 -0.73 15.50
C GLY A 315 16.44 -1.29 15.50
N GLY A 316 17.32 -0.78 14.63
CA GLY A 316 18.70 -1.26 14.47
C GLY A 316 18.82 -2.54 13.62
N PHE A 317 20.01 -2.78 13.05
CA PHE A 317 20.27 -3.94 12.19
C PHE A 317 20.54 -5.22 12.98
N GLY A 318 19.58 -6.15 13.00
CA GLY A 318 19.77 -7.52 13.50
C GLY A 318 18.59 -7.96 14.35
N GLY A 319 18.18 -9.22 14.21
CA GLY A 319 16.96 -9.80 14.79
C GLY A 319 16.91 -9.91 16.33
N GLY A 320 17.29 -8.85 17.05
CA GLY A 320 16.92 -8.66 18.45
C GLY A 320 15.53 -8.06 18.57
N ALA A 321 14.89 -8.25 19.72
CA ALA A 321 13.60 -7.63 20.00
C ALA A 321 13.76 -6.11 20.16
N PHE A 322 13.04 -5.33 19.36
CA PHE A 322 12.88 -3.90 19.58
C PHE A 322 11.84 -3.66 20.67
N ASP A 323 12.20 -2.89 21.70
CA ASP A 323 11.27 -2.46 22.74
C ASP A 323 11.08 -0.93 22.67
N PRO A 324 9.91 -0.45 22.22
CA PRO A 324 9.60 0.98 22.17
C PRO A 324 9.74 1.69 23.52
N LYS A 325 9.57 0.98 24.65
CA LYS A 325 9.61 1.60 25.98
C LYS A 325 11.00 1.99 26.43
N THR A 326 12.02 1.28 25.97
CA THR A 326 13.42 1.48 26.38
C THR A 326 14.28 2.05 25.26
N ALA A 327 13.89 1.84 24.01
CA ALA A 327 14.61 2.38 22.87
C ALA A 327 14.58 3.92 22.82
N HIS A 328 15.63 4.50 22.22
CA HIS A 328 15.76 5.95 22.00
C HIS A 328 15.53 6.78 23.27
N GLY A 329 16.07 6.32 24.40
CA GLY A 329 15.94 6.99 25.70
C GLY A 329 14.52 6.96 26.28
N GLY A 330 13.69 6.01 25.85
CA GLY A 330 12.33 5.83 26.34
C GLY A 330 11.32 6.86 25.83
N VAL A 331 11.63 7.58 24.75
CA VAL A 331 10.74 8.61 24.19
C VAL A 331 9.37 8.06 23.73
N MET A 332 9.29 6.76 23.44
CA MET A 332 8.07 6.04 23.08
C MET A 332 7.47 5.23 24.26
N ALA A 333 7.95 5.43 25.50
CA ALA A 333 7.45 4.71 26.67
C ALA A 333 5.98 5.03 27.00
N ASP A 334 5.56 6.27 26.76
CA ASP A 334 4.16 6.70 26.80
C ASP A 334 3.65 6.87 25.36
N PRO A 335 2.92 5.87 24.82
CA PRO A 335 2.44 5.92 23.45
C PRO A 335 1.38 7.02 23.23
N GLU A 336 0.59 7.38 24.23
CA GLU A 336 -0.41 8.44 24.08
C GLU A 336 0.26 9.81 23.93
N GLU A 337 1.26 10.08 24.78
CA GLU A 337 2.02 11.32 24.73
C GLU A 337 2.87 11.41 23.46
N PHE A 338 3.49 10.30 23.05
CA PHE A 338 4.22 10.23 21.78
C PHE A 338 3.29 10.52 20.60
N ASN A 339 2.12 9.89 20.53
CA ASN A 339 1.14 10.09 19.46
C ASN A 339 0.52 11.49 19.44
N LYS A 340 0.56 12.24 20.55
CA LYS A 340 0.19 13.66 20.56
C LYS A 340 1.30 14.51 19.93
N LYS A 341 2.57 14.21 20.20
CA LYS A 341 3.71 14.98 19.69
C LYS A 341 3.98 14.67 18.23
N VAL A 342 4.11 13.41 17.86
CA VAL A 342 4.43 12.98 16.49
C VAL A 342 3.16 12.86 15.69
N ARG A 343 3.08 13.62 14.60
CA ARG A 343 1.94 13.60 13.68
C ARG A 343 1.99 12.34 12.84
N LEU A 344 3.14 12.03 12.25
CA LEU A 344 3.32 10.87 11.38
C LEU A 344 4.61 10.13 11.72
N VAL A 345 4.49 8.82 11.93
CA VAL A 345 5.59 7.86 11.72
C VAL A 345 5.24 7.05 10.49
N TRP A 346 6.16 6.94 9.53
CA TRP A 346 5.93 6.25 8.27
C TRP A 346 7.09 5.29 7.99
N LEU A 347 6.76 4.05 7.61
CA LEU A 347 7.70 2.97 7.36
C LEU A 347 7.43 2.39 5.97
N GLY A 348 8.47 2.27 5.16
CA GLY A 348 8.41 1.64 3.84
C GLY A 348 9.48 0.58 3.67
N ILE A 349 9.21 -0.46 2.89
CA ILE A 349 10.16 -1.52 2.54
C ILE A 349 9.76 -2.13 1.18
N GLY A 350 10.71 -2.64 0.39
CA GLY A 350 10.41 -3.46 -0.79
C GLY A 350 10.09 -4.92 -0.42
N THR A 351 9.13 -5.56 -1.10
CA THR A 351 8.73 -6.94 -0.78
C THR A 351 9.79 -7.98 -1.14
N THR A 352 10.78 -7.64 -1.97
CA THR A 352 11.88 -8.54 -2.36
C THR A 352 13.23 -8.06 -1.82
N GLU A 353 13.21 -7.21 -0.78
CA GLU A 353 14.43 -6.85 -0.06
C GLU A 353 15.09 -8.08 0.59
N PRO A 354 16.42 -8.06 0.82
CA PRO A 354 17.09 -9.11 1.55
C PRO A 354 16.37 -9.40 2.87
N GLN A 355 16.09 -10.67 3.16
CA GLN A 355 15.24 -11.11 4.27
C GLN A 355 15.54 -10.40 5.59
N ARG A 356 16.82 -10.23 5.92
CA ARG A 356 17.26 -9.52 7.13
C ARG A 356 16.76 -8.06 7.20
N MET A 357 16.72 -7.34 6.08
CA MET A 357 16.22 -5.96 6.03
C MET A 357 14.70 -5.92 6.12
N TYR A 358 14.04 -6.80 5.38
CA TYR A 358 12.58 -6.94 5.39
C TYR A 358 12.07 -7.25 6.82
N GLU A 359 12.62 -8.28 7.46
CA GLU A 359 12.30 -8.65 8.84
C GLU A 359 12.65 -7.52 9.82
N SER A 360 13.74 -6.78 9.61
CA SER A 360 14.12 -5.67 10.49
C SER A 360 13.07 -4.55 10.49
N VAL A 361 12.53 -4.17 9.34
CA VAL A 361 11.50 -3.12 9.25
C VAL A 361 10.14 -3.68 9.70
N LYS A 362 9.81 -4.91 9.31
CA LYS A 362 8.57 -5.58 9.72
C LYS A 362 8.48 -5.75 11.23
N ASN A 363 9.53 -6.25 11.88
CA ASN A 363 9.56 -6.41 13.34
C ASN A 363 9.46 -5.06 14.06
N TYR A 364 10.04 -3.99 13.48
CA TYR A 364 9.90 -2.64 14.03
C TYR A 364 8.46 -2.14 13.93
N HIS A 365 7.81 -2.31 12.77
CA HIS A 365 6.39 -2.04 12.56
C HIS A 365 5.51 -2.78 13.58
N GLU A 366 5.66 -4.09 13.71
CA GLU A 366 4.88 -4.93 14.64
C GLU A 366 5.08 -4.52 16.11
N ALA A 367 6.31 -4.15 16.49
CA ALA A 367 6.60 -3.68 17.84
C ALA A 367 5.99 -2.31 18.14
N LEU A 368 5.96 -1.38 17.17
CA LEU A 368 5.26 -0.11 17.31
C LEU A 368 3.74 -0.32 17.41
N GLU A 369 3.18 -1.22 16.60
CA GLU A 369 1.76 -1.57 16.61
C GLU A 369 1.35 -2.13 17.98
N LYS A 370 2.11 -3.11 18.48
CA LYS A 370 1.88 -3.72 19.80
C LYS A 370 1.99 -2.71 20.94
N ALA A 371 2.83 -1.69 20.82
CA ALA A 371 2.97 -0.63 21.82
C ALA A 371 1.93 0.49 21.68
N GLY A 372 1.05 0.46 20.67
CA GLY A 372 0.05 1.49 20.43
C GLY A 372 0.61 2.79 19.84
N ILE A 373 1.80 2.75 19.24
CA ILE A 373 2.38 3.89 18.53
C ILE A 373 1.74 3.99 17.14
N LYS A 374 1.10 5.13 16.84
CA LYS A 374 0.44 5.35 15.55
C LYS A 374 1.47 5.55 14.46
N HIS A 375 1.35 4.77 13.39
CA HIS A 375 2.24 4.85 12.25
C HIS A 375 1.58 4.26 11.00
N VAL A 376 2.22 4.50 9.85
CA VAL A 376 1.84 3.94 8.54
C VAL A 376 2.94 2.99 8.10
N TYR A 377 2.56 1.84 7.56
CA TYR A 377 3.46 0.83 6.99
C TYR A 377 3.10 0.58 5.53
N TYR A 378 4.11 0.57 4.67
CA TYR A 378 3.98 0.40 3.23
C TYR A 378 4.99 -0.62 2.71
N GLU A 379 4.52 -1.50 1.83
CA GLU A 379 5.38 -2.43 1.10
C GLU A 379 5.34 -2.12 -0.38
N SER A 380 6.51 -1.95 -0.98
CA SER A 380 6.68 -1.72 -2.41
C SER A 380 6.71 -3.07 -3.14
N PRO A 381 5.67 -3.41 -3.95
CA PRO A 381 5.56 -4.75 -4.49
C PRO A 381 6.61 -5.02 -5.58
N GLY A 382 7.27 -6.17 -5.47
CA GLY A 382 8.19 -6.69 -6.47
C GLY A 382 9.54 -5.98 -6.56
N THR A 383 9.86 -5.07 -5.64
CA THR A 383 11.11 -4.31 -5.63
C THR A 383 11.96 -4.63 -4.40
N SER A 384 13.28 -4.51 -4.57
CA SER A 384 14.28 -4.80 -3.55
C SER A 384 14.87 -3.51 -2.97
N HIS A 385 16.11 -3.56 -2.47
CA HIS A 385 16.79 -2.45 -1.80
C HIS A 385 17.38 -1.48 -2.82
N GLU A 386 16.49 -0.87 -3.61
CA GLU A 386 16.80 -0.12 -4.83
C GLU A 386 15.88 1.10 -5.00
N TRP A 387 16.24 1.97 -5.94
CA TRP A 387 15.64 3.30 -6.08
C TRP A 387 14.14 3.30 -6.40
N LEU A 388 13.60 2.28 -7.08
CA LEU A 388 12.15 2.22 -7.31
C LEU A 388 11.36 2.06 -6.02
N THR A 389 11.85 1.27 -5.06
CA THR A 389 11.25 1.17 -3.71
C THR A 389 11.17 2.56 -3.08
N TRP A 390 12.28 3.33 -3.12
CA TRP A 390 12.36 4.63 -2.47
C TRP A 390 11.57 5.72 -3.20
N ARG A 391 11.50 5.70 -4.53
CA ARG A 391 10.60 6.55 -5.33
C ARG A 391 9.14 6.32 -4.97
N ARG A 392 8.73 5.05 -4.81
CA ARG A 392 7.37 4.69 -4.42
C ARG A 392 7.10 5.09 -2.96
N CYS A 393 8.06 4.89 -2.05
CA CYS A 393 7.94 5.35 -0.66
C CYS A 393 7.76 6.86 -0.59
N LEU A 394 8.57 7.63 -1.30
CA LEU A 394 8.43 9.09 -1.38
C LEU A 394 7.04 9.49 -1.86
N ARG A 395 6.56 8.87 -2.96
CA ARG A 395 5.22 9.10 -3.52
C ARG A 395 4.10 8.81 -2.50
N GLU A 396 4.20 7.76 -1.69
CA GLU A 396 3.19 7.48 -0.67
C GLU A 396 3.31 8.38 0.57
N PHE A 397 4.51 8.85 0.88
CA PHE A 397 4.79 9.62 2.08
C PHE A 397 4.40 11.10 1.96
N THR A 398 4.78 11.75 0.85
CA THR A 398 4.62 13.22 0.68
C THR A 398 3.16 13.73 0.73
N PRO A 399 2.13 12.98 0.28
CA PRO A 399 0.73 13.39 0.46
C PRO A 399 0.26 13.48 1.91
N LEU A 400 0.93 12.79 2.83
CA LEU A 400 0.57 12.74 4.25
C LEU A 400 1.20 13.88 5.06
N LEU A 401 2.15 14.61 4.48
CA LEU A 401 2.89 15.65 5.17
C LEU A 401 2.08 16.95 5.28
N PHE A 402 2.18 17.58 6.45
CA PHE A 402 1.66 18.91 6.74
C PHE A 402 0.15 19.08 6.51
N ALA A 403 -0.58 17.98 6.35
CA ALA A 403 -2.04 17.96 6.29
C ALA A 403 -2.63 18.21 7.69
N ASN A 404 -3.83 18.81 7.76
CA ASN A 404 -4.51 19.01 9.05
C ASN A 404 -4.72 17.66 9.76
N ARG A 405 -4.53 17.62 11.09
CA ARG A 405 -4.50 16.43 11.96
C ARG A 405 -5.58 15.36 11.71
N ALA A 406 -6.70 15.72 11.08
CA ALA A 406 -7.73 14.78 10.61
C ALA A 406 -7.23 13.78 9.55
N ALA A 407 -6.11 14.06 8.86
CA ALA A 407 -5.52 13.21 7.82
C ALA A 407 -4.53 12.17 8.35
N ILE A 408 -4.01 12.33 9.58
CA ILE A 408 -2.83 11.60 10.06
C ILE A 408 -3.16 10.53 11.12
N GLY A 409 -4.44 10.29 11.35
CA GLY A 409 -4.94 9.22 12.22
C GLY A 409 -5.49 8.01 11.47
N ARG A 410 -5.14 7.81 10.19
CA ARG A 410 -5.75 6.78 9.35
C ARG A 410 -4.68 6.16 8.44
N PRO A 411 -4.77 4.84 8.14
CA PRO A 411 -4.07 4.29 6.99
C PRO A 411 -4.41 5.17 5.79
N GLY A 412 -3.40 5.56 5.01
CA GLY A 412 -3.61 6.37 3.81
C GLY A 412 -4.66 5.74 2.88
N PRO A 413 -5.10 6.45 1.82
CA PRO A 413 -5.92 5.82 0.79
C PRO A 413 -5.20 4.55 0.38
N GLN A 414 -5.84 3.40 0.58
CA GLN A 414 -5.31 2.12 0.09
C GLN A 414 -5.14 2.31 -1.41
N GLN A 415 -3.91 2.64 -1.85
CA GLN A 415 -3.57 2.54 -3.25
C GLN A 415 -3.89 1.10 -3.61
N ARG A 416 -4.79 0.98 -4.59
CA ARG A 416 -5.32 -0.27 -5.11
C ARG A 416 -4.18 -1.26 -5.22
N GLN A 417 -4.08 -2.16 -4.25
CA GLN A 417 -3.17 -3.28 -4.35
C GLN A 417 -3.57 -4.05 -5.61
N PRO A 418 -2.63 -4.56 -6.41
CA PRO A 418 -2.97 -5.40 -7.53
C PRO A 418 -3.94 -6.48 -7.06
N ILE A 419 -5.05 -6.64 -7.77
CA ILE A 419 -6.01 -7.69 -7.48
C ILE A 419 -5.30 -9.01 -7.75
N VAL A 420 -5.02 -9.76 -6.69
CA VAL A 420 -4.51 -11.13 -6.76
C VAL A 420 -5.68 -12.05 -6.48
N LEU A 421 -6.06 -12.85 -7.47
CA LEU A 421 -7.14 -13.83 -7.33
C LEU A 421 -6.56 -15.19 -6.93
N ASN A 422 -7.18 -15.81 -5.94
CA ASN A 422 -6.96 -17.20 -5.55
C ASN A 422 -7.72 -18.15 -6.48
N PRO A 423 -7.32 -19.43 -6.58
CA PRO A 423 -8.00 -20.40 -7.43
C PRO A 423 -9.50 -20.59 -7.12
N ASP A 424 -9.93 -20.33 -5.89
CA ASP A 424 -11.32 -20.42 -5.43
C ASP A 424 -12.09 -19.09 -5.48
N ASP A 425 -11.50 -18.03 -6.05
CA ASP A 425 -12.18 -16.77 -6.32
C ASP A 425 -13.04 -16.86 -7.60
N VAL A 426 -14.09 -17.67 -7.49
CA VAL A 426 -15.00 -17.98 -8.59
C VAL A 426 -16.46 -17.73 -8.17
N PRO A 427 -17.38 -17.54 -9.15
CA PRO A 427 -18.79 -17.37 -8.82
C PRO A 427 -19.35 -18.66 -8.20
N ALA A 428 -19.82 -18.60 -6.95
CA ALA A 428 -20.57 -19.71 -6.35
C ALA A 428 -21.93 -19.97 -7.02
N PHE A 429 -22.46 -18.98 -7.75
CA PHE A 429 -23.73 -19.06 -8.45
C PHE A 429 -23.62 -18.36 -9.81
N PRO A 430 -24.48 -18.69 -10.78
CA PRO A 430 -24.57 -17.95 -12.03
C PRO A 430 -24.99 -16.50 -11.80
N ASP A 431 -24.58 -15.62 -12.73
CA ASP A 431 -25.04 -14.24 -12.74
C ASP A 431 -26.57 -14.18 -12.84
N PRO A 432 -27.23 -13.28 -12.09
CA PRO A 432 -28.67 -13.07 -12.21
C PRO A 432 -29.09 -12.60 -13.62
N PRO A 433 -30.37 -12.79 -14.00
CA PRO A 433 -30.92 -12.20 -15.21
C PRO A 433 -30.68 -10.67 -15.26
N ALA A 434 -30.46 -10.12 -16.44
CA ALA A 434 -30.15 -8.69 -16.59
C ALA A 434 -31.33 -7.76 -16.21
N ASP A 435 -32.56 -8.29 -16.17
CA ASP A 435 -33.82 -7.59 -15.91
C ASP A 435 -34.33 -7.74 -14.47
N ILE A 436 -33.50 -8.18 -13.51
CA ILE A 436 -33.93 -8.45 -12.13
C ILE A 436 -34.52 -7.22 -11.41
N ASP A 437 -34.13 -6.01 -11.80
CA ASP A 437 -34.59 -4.73 -11.26
C ASP A 437 -35.45 -3.94 -12.27
N ALA A 438 -35.92 -4.60 -13.33
CA ALA A 438 -36.90 -4.06 -14.25
C ALA A 438 -38.31 -4.16 -13.64
N ALA A 439 -39.11 -3.10 -13.77
CA ALA A 439 -40.49 -3.11 -13.34
C ALA A 439 -41.29 -4.13 -14.18
N LYS A 440 -42.03 -5.01 -13.51
CA LYS A 440 -42.94 -5.99 -14.11
C LYS A 440 -44.34 -5.75 -13.57
N GLU A 441 -45.35 -6.20 -14.33
CA GLU A 441 -46.75 -6.20 -13.89
C GLU A 441 -46.97 -7.31 -12.84
N VAL A 442 -46.55 -7.05 -11.60
CA VAL A 442 -46.65 -7.95 -10.45
C VAL A 442 -47.23 -7.21 -9.25
N PRO A 443 -47.78 -7.90 -8.23
CA PRO A 443 -48.17 -7.23 -6.99
C PRO A 443 -46.98 -6.48 -6.38
N HIS A 444 -47.23 -5.22 -5.98
CA HIS A 444 -46.19 -4.34 -5.46
C HIS A 444 -46.30 -4.13 -3.95
N GLY A 445 -45.16 -4.22 -3.27
CA GLY A 445 -45.03 -3.86 -1.87
C GLY A 445 -45.08 -2.36 -1.64
N LYS A 446 -44.98 -1.96 -0.38
CA LYS A 446 -44.96 -0.54 -0.01
C LYS A 446 -43.56 -0.16 0.46
N LEU A 447 -42.98 0.85 -0.17
CA LEU A 447 -41.77 1.51 0.32
C LEU A 447 -42.15 2.82 1.01
N GLU A 448 -41.74 3.01 2.25
CA GLU A 448 -41.98 4.25 3.00
C GLU A 448 -40.74 4.74 3.74
N MET A 449 -40.63 6.07 3.86
CA MET A 449 -39.62 6.71 4.70
C MET A 449 -40.24 7.00 6.06
N ILE A 450 -39.65 6.47 7.13
CA ILE A 450 -40.09 6.75 8.50
C ILE A 450 -39.01 7.46 9.31
N SER A 451 -39.43 8.16 10.35
CA SER A 451 -38.54 8.77 11.34
C SER A 451 -38.63 8.05 12.68
N TYR A 452 -37.51 7.97 13.39
CA TYR A 452 -37.41 7.36 14.71
C TYR A 452 -36.50 8.20 15.62
N ASP A 453 -36.80 8.21 16.91
CA ASP A 453 -35.98 8.92 17.88
C ASP A 453 -34.83 8.01 18.32
N SER A 454 -33.63 8.33 17.85
CA SER A 454 -32.42 7.62 18.27
C SER A 454 -31.95 8.15 19.60
N LYS A 455 -32.09 7.35 20.66
CA LYS A 455 -31.55 7.68 21.97
C LYS A 455 -30.03 7.53 21.97
N SER A 456 -29.48 6.59 21.19
CA SER A 456 -28.04 6.39 21.06
C SER A 456 -27.34 7.61 20.45
N VAL A 457 -27.97 8.29 19.49
CA VAL A 457 -27.41 9.48 18.83
C VAL A 457 -27.90 10.78 19.49
N GLY A 458 -29.06 10.75 20.14
CA GLY A 458 -29.70 11.92 20.72
C GLY A 458 -30.33 12.85 19.68
N THR A 459 -30.89 12.28 18.61
CA THR A 459 -31.61 13.03 17.56
C THR A 459 -32.64 12.15 16.84
N THR A 460 -33.59 12.76 16.13
CA THR A 460 -34.51 12.04 15.24
C THR A 460 -33.80 11.69 13.93
N ARG A 461 -33.83 10.42 13.56
CA ARG A 461 -33.16 9.86 12.38
C ARG A 461 -34.18 9.22 11.44
N LYS A 462 -33.75 8.87 10.22
CA LYS A 462 -34.62 8.33 9.18
C LYS A 462 -34.16 6.95 8.70
N MET A 463 -35.13 6.17 8.23
CA MET A 463 -34.90 4.89 7.57
C MET A 463 -36.00 4.63 6.55
N GLN A 464 -35.64 3.92 5.47
CA GLN A 464 -36.65 3.36 4.57
C GLN A 464 -37.09 1.98 5.05
N VAL A 465 -38.38 1.71 4.94
CA VAL A 465 -38.97 0.40 5.24
C VAL A 465 -39.77 -0.05 4.03
N TYR A 466 -39.45 -1.24 3.53
CA TYR A 466 -40.23 -1.94 2.53
C TYR A 466 -41.06 -3.04 3.20
N THR A 467 -42.35 -3.07 2.94
CA THR A 467 -43.25 -4.17 3.30
C THR A 467 -43.70 -4.92 2.04
N PRO A 468 -43.81 -6.25 2.08
CA PRO A 468 -44.15 -7.04 0.90
C PRO A 468 -45.59 -6.79 0.44
N PRO A 469 -45.94 -7.10 -0.83
CA PRO A 469 -47.32 -7.08 -1.29
C PRO A 469 -48.23 -7.88 -0.37
N GLY A 470 -49.37 -7.30 0.02
CA GLY A 470 -50.31 -7.94 0.93
C GLY A 470 -49.91 -7.92 2.42
N TYR A 471 -48.91 -7.12 2.81
CA TYR A 471 -48.55 -6.93 4.22
C TYR A 471 -49.78 -6.67 5.10
N SER A 472 -49.91 -7.44 6.17
CA SER A 472 -50.98 -7.35 7.17
C SER A 472 -50.39 -7.39 8.57
N ALA A 473 -50.95 -6.58 9.48
CA ALA A 473 -50.55 -6.61 10.89
C ALA A 473 -50.87 -7.95 11.58
N ASP A 474 -51.80 -8.74 11.03
CA ASP A 474 -52.20 -10.06 11.57
C ASP A 474 -51.19 -11.17 11.28
N GLN A 475 -50.23 -10.93 10.37
CA GLN A 475 -49.15 -11.85 10.05
C GLN A 475 -47.81 -11.29 10.53
N LYS A 476 -46.95 -12.17 11.04
CA LYS A 476 -45.59 -11.82 11.46
C LYS A 476 -44.61 -12.09 10.32
N TYR A 477 -43.71 -11.15 10.06
CA TYR A 477 -42.74 -11.22 8.97
C TYR A 477 -41.30 -11.26 9.50
N SER A 478 -40.42 -11.96 8.79
CA SER A 478 -38.97 -11.86 9.01
C SER A 478 -38.44 -10.51 8.54
N VAL A 479 -37.29 -10.09 9.07
CA VAL A 479 -36.73 -8.75 8.82
C VAL A 479 -35.30 -8.82 8.32
N LEU A 480 -35.05 -8.22 7.15
CA LEU A 480 -33.72 -7.95 6.62
C LEU A 480 -33.33 -6.50 6.90
N TYR A 481 -32.30 -6.29 7.71
CA TYR A 481 -31.64 -5.00 7.88
C TYR A 481 -30.53 -4.86 6.83
N LEU A 482 -30.62 -3.82 6.00
CA LEU A 482 -29.81 -3.66 4.80
C LEU A 482 -29.02 -2.34 4.84
N LEU A 483 -27.71 -2.45 5.08
CA LEU A 483 -26.81 -1.33 5.39
C LEU A 483 -26.12 -0.77 4.14
N HIS A 484 -26.07 0.56 4.03
CA HIS A 484 -25.53 1.28 2.88
C HIS A 484 -24.00 1.53 3.00
N GLY A 485 -23.38 1.98 1.92
CA GLY A 485 -21.95 2.29 1.81
C GLY A 485 -21.57 3.68 2.33
N ILE A 486 -20.27 3.99 2.35
CA ILE A 486 -19.74 5.18 3.02
C ILE A 486 -20.25 6.52 2.47
N GLY A 487 -20.50 6.57 1.15
CA GLY A 487 -21.03 7.74 0.45
C GLY A 487 -22.55 7.82 0.43
N GLY A 488 -23.23 6.82 0.97
CA GLY A 488 -24.67 6.68 0.92
C GLY A 488 -25.42 7.27 2.11
N ASP A 489 -26.69 6.92 2.11
CA ASP A 489 -27.73 7.21 3.09
C ASP A 489 -28.80 6.10 3.03
N GLU A 490 -29.88 6.24 3.79
CA GLU A 490 -31.01 5.30 3.86
C GLU A 490 -31.74 5.05 2.51
N THR A 491 -31.37 5.76 1.45
CA THR A 491 -31.97 5.63 0.11
C THR A 491 -31.02 5.02 -0.93
N GLU A 492 -29.76 4.75 -0.58
CA GLU A 492 -28.73 4.29 -1.52
C GLU A 492 -29.08 2.95 -2.18
N TRP A 493 -29.63 2.02 -1.40
CA TRP A 493 -30.06 0.73 -1.92
C TRP A 493 -31.11 0.86 -3.03
N GLN A 494 -32.05 1.80 -2.93
CA GLN A 494 -33.02 2.05 -4.00
C GLN A 494 -32.36 2.60 -5.27
N ARG A 495 -31.31 3.42 -5.11
CA ARG A 495 -30.55 3.94 -6.26
C ARG A 495 -29.75 2.86 -6.98
N PHE A 496 -29.18 1.89 -6.25
CA PHE A 496 -28.28 0.88 -6.82
C PHE A 496 -28.95 -0.43 -7.22
N ALA A 497 -29.92 -0.91 -6.45
CA ALA A 497 -30.47 -2.25 -6.63
C ALA A 497 -32.00 -2.30 -6.72
N LYS A 498 -32.70 -1.18 -6.46
CA LYS A 498 -34.17 -1.10 -6.37
C LYS A 498 -34.79 -2.29 -5.61
N PRO A 499 -34.44 -2.53 -4.32
CA PRO A 499 -34.90 -3.69 -3.56
C PRO A 499 -36.42 -3.91 -3.62
N SER A 500 -37.22 -2.84 -3.71
CA SER A 500 -38.68 -2.94 -3.84
C SER A 500 -39.09 -3.73 -5.09
N VAL A 501 -38.64 -3.29 -6.26
CA VAL A 501 -38.91 -3.95 -7.56
C VAL A 501 -38.31 -5.35 -7.59
N LEU A 502 -37.05 -5.49 -7.14
CA LEU A 502 -36.35 -6.76 -7.14
C LEU A 502 -37.08 -7.81 -6.28
N LEU A 503 -37.55 -7.43 -5.10
CA LEU A 503 -38.25 -8.33 -4.18
C LEU A 503 -39.69 -8.61 -4.63
N ASP A 504 -40.40 -7.62 -5.19
CA ASP A 504 -41.73 -7.85 -5.79
C ASP A 504 -41.66 -8.92 -6.89
N ASN A 505 -40.67 -8.81 -7.79
CA ASN A 505 -40.44 -9.77 -8.86
C ASN A 505 -40.14 -11.17 -8.28
N LEU A 506 -39.23 -11.26 -7.31
CA LEU A 506 -38.89 -12.52 -6.67
C LEU A 506 -40.05 -13.14 -5.89
N LEU A 507 -40.92 -12.31 -5.28
CA LEU A 507 -42.12 -12.76 -4.56
C LEU A 507 -43.16 -13.32 -5.52
N ALA A 508 -43.41 -12.64 -6.63
CA ALA A 508 -44.31 -13.13 -7.68
C ALA A 508 -43.83 -14.44 -8.30
N GLU A 509 -42.51 -14.63 -8.38
CA GLU A 509 -41.88 -15.89 -8.83
C GLU A 509 -41.81 -16.98 -7.74
N GLY A 510 -42.23 -16.69 -6.50
CA GLY A 510 -42.16 -17.63 -5.37
C GLY A 510 -40.74 -17.95 -4.92
N LYS A 511 -39.77 -17.08 -5.22
CA LYS A 511 -38.33 -17.29 -4.97
C LYS A 511 -37.81 -16.67 -3.68
N VAL A 512 -38.58 -15.87 -2.97
CA VAL A 512 -38.18 -15.32 -1.66
C VAL A 512 -39.32 -15.48 -0.66
N THR A 513 -38.96 -15.63 0.62
CA THR A 513 -39.93 -15.58 1.72
C THR A 513 -40.43 -14.14 1.87
N PRO A 514 -41.75 -13.89 2.03
CA PRO A 514 -42.26 -12.55 2.36
C PRO A 514 -41.57 -11.98 3.60
N MET A 515 -40.92 -10.82 3.44
CA MET A 515 -40.10 -10.21 4.48
C MET A 515 -40.20 -8.68 4.46
N ILE A 516 -39.95 -8.06 5.61
CA ILE A 516 -39.75 -6.62 5.71
C ILE A 516 -38.27 -6.32 5.45
N VAL A 517 -37.97 -5.26 4.69
CA VAL A 517 -36.60 -4.79 4.49
C VAL A 517 -36.45 -3.38 5.06
N VAL A 518 -35.51 -3.23 5.98
CA VAL A 518 -35.22 -1.98 6.69
C VAL A 518 -33.87 -1.47 6.20
N MET A 519 -33.86 -0.27 5.64
CA MET A 519 -32.65 0.39 5.14
C MET A 519 -32.41 1.64 6.00
N PRO A 520 -31.73 1.50 7.15
CA PRO A 520 -31.41 2.63 8.02
C PRO A 520 -30.21 3.41 7.48
N ASN A 521 -30.07 4.66 7.91
CA ASN A 521 -28.84 5.39 7.71
C ASN A 521 -27.77 4.84 8.68
N GLY A 522 -26.72 4.24 8.13
CA GLY A 522 -25.64 3.61 8.92
C GLY A 522 -24.71 4.62 9.60
N ARG A 523 -24.87 5.93 9.38
CA ARG A 523 -24.02 6.99 9.93
C ARG A 523 -24.62 7.55 11.24
N ALA A 524 -24.42 6.88 12.36
CA ALA A 524 -24.98 7.27 13.66
C ALA A 524 -24.32 8.52 14.26
N GLN A 525 -24.72 9.70 13.80
CA GLN A 525 -24.32 11.01 14.33
C GLN A 525 -25.40 12.06 14.08
N LYS A 526 -25.34 13.20 14.80
CA LYS A 526 -26.38 14.25 14.72
C LYS A 526 -26.59 14.81 13.31
N ASN A 527 -25.51 14.95 12.54
CA ASN A 527 -25.58 15.32 11.13
C ASN A 527 -25.19 14.11 10.29
N ASP A 528 -26.16 13.26 9.98
CA ASP A 528 -25.96 12.01 9.25
C ASP A 528 -26.04 12.16 7.73
N ARG A 529 -25.97 13.40 7.20
CA ARG A 529 -25.84 13.67 5.77
C ARG A 529 -24.48 13.26 5.22
N ALA A 530 -24.46 12.80 3.97
CA ALA A 530 -23.25 12.47 3.24
C ALA A 530 -22.60 13.73 2.62
N GLU A 531 -22.14 14.65 3.47
CA GLU A 531 -21.56 15.93 3.05
C GLU A 531 -20.10 16.09 3.48
N GLY A 532 -19.36 16.92 2.73
CA GLY A 532 -17.94 17.16 2.99
C GLY A 532 -17.08 15.90 2.82
N ASN A 533 -16.18 15.66 3.76
CA ASN A 533 -15.35 14.45 3.74
C ASN A 533 -16.15 13.25 4.27
N ILE A 534 -16.80 12.50 3.38
CA ILE A 534 -17.60 11.31 3.73
C ILE A 534 -16.84 10.26 4.54
N PHE A 535 -15.51 10.18 4.36
CA PHE A 535 -14.67 9.27 5.15
C PHE A 535 -14.54 9.72 6.60
N ALA A 536 -14.67 11.01 6.91
CA ALA A 536 -14.61 11.54 8.27
C ALA A 536 -15.65 10.88 9.18
N ALA A 537 -16.79 10.46 8.62
CA ALA A 537 -17.89 9.82 9.32
C ALA A 537 -17.63 8.37 9.76
N ALA A 538 -16.44 7.79 9.52
CA ALA A 538 -16.16 6.41 9.88
C ALA A 538 -16.47 6.03 11.35
N PRO A 539 -16.18 6.88 12.36
CA PRO A 539 -16.60 6.61 13.74
C PRO A 539 -18.13 6.55 13.92
N ALA A 540 -18.90 7.32 13.14
CA ALA A 540 -20.36 7.30 13.18
C ALA A 540 -20.92 5.98 12.64
N PHE A 541 -20.26 5.37 11.65
CA PHE A 541 -20.61 4.02 11.20
C PHE A 541 -20.29 2.96 12.26
N ALA A 542 -19.21 3.09 13.01
CA ALA A 542 -18.96 2.18 14.14
C ALA A 542 -20.01 2.36 15.26
N ALA A 543 -20.38 3.61 15.58
CA ALA A 543 -21.39 3.92 16.59
C ALA A 543 -22.80 3.40 16.24
N PHE A 544 -23.06 3.12 14.96
CA PHE A 544 -24.35 2.61 14.50
C PHE A 544 -24.70 1.23 15.04
N GLU A 545 -23.74 0.47 15.56
CA GLU A 545 -24.04 -0.79 16.26
C GLU A 545 -25.06 -0.59 17.39
N GLN A 546 -24.87 0.45 18.22
CA GLN A 546 -25.78 0.74 19.31
C GLN A 546 -27.12 1.29 18.82
N ASP A 547 -27.10 2.17 17.82
CA ASP A 547 -28.32 2.68 17.19
C ASP A 547 -29.15 1.55 16.57
N LEU A 548 -28.50 0.59 15.90
CA LEU A 548 -29.15 -0.59 15.32
C LEU A 548 -29.85 -1.43 16.38
N LEU A 549 -29.11 -1.81 17.42
CA LEU A 549 -29.58 -2.74 18.46
C LEU A 549 -30.57 -2.10 19.43
N GLN A 550 -30.36 -0.85 19.81
CA GLN A 550 -31.12 -0.20 20.89
C GLN A 550 -32.24 0.71 20.40
N ASP A 551 -32.19 1.19 19.15
CA ASP A 551 -33.17 2.15 18.64
C ASP A 551 -33.90 1.63 17.38
N VAL A 552 -33.17 1.19 16.35
CA VAL A 552 -33.75 0.75 15.06
C VAL A 552 -34.57 -0.52 15.22
N ILE A 553 -33.98 -1.61 15.76
CA ILE A 553 -34.67 -2.89 15.94
C ILE A 553 -35.93 -2.72 16.81
N PRO A 554 -35.87 -2.10 18.00
CA PRO A 554 -37.06 -1.85 18.81
C PRO A 554 -38.12 -0.97 18.13
N THR A 555 -37.70 0.01 17.33
CA THR A 555 -38.65 0.84 16.56
C THR A 555 -39.39 0.00 15.51
N ILE A 556 -38.69 -0.87 14.80
CA ILE A 556 -39.31 -1.75 13.81
C ILE A 556 -40.27 -2.74 14.48
N GLU A 557 -39.85 -3.34 15.59
CA GLU A 557 -40.67 -4.30 16.35
C GLU A 557 -41.93 -3.69 16.96
N SER A 558 -41.90 -2.40 17.29
CA SER A 558 -43.08 -1.70 17.83
C SER A 558 -44.06 -1.21 16.76
N ARG A 559 -43.61 -1.01 15.52
CA ARG A 559 -44.43 -0.39 14.44
C ARG A 559 -44.88 -1.38 13.38
N TYR A 560 -44.16 -2.49 13.20
CA TYR A 560 -44.43 -3.49 12.18
C TYR A 560 -44.63 -4.87 12.81
N SER A 561 -45.42 -5.72 12.15
CA SER A 561 -45.68 -7.06 12.63
C SER A 561 -44.53 -7.99 12.26
N VAL A 562 -43.56 -8.12 13.16
CA VAL A 562 -42.31 -8.84 12.91
C VAL A 562 -42.12 -10.03 13.84
N GLN A 563 -41.37 -11.03 13.38
CA GLN A 563 -40.80 -12.09 14.21
C GLN A 563 -39.50 -11.56 14.84
N ALA A 564 -39.46 -11.46 16.16
CA ALA A 564 -38.39 -10.78 16.90
C ALA A 564 -37.21 -11.69 17.30
N ASP A 565 -37.27 -12.99 17.01
CA ASP A 565 -36.17 -13.90 17.29
C ASP A 565 -35.08 -13.85 16.21
N ARG A 566 -33.90 -14.36 16.56
CA ARG A 566 -32.72 -14.35 15.68
C ARG A 566 -32.91 -15.11 14.37
N GLU A 567 -33.70 -16.18 14.35
CA GLU A 567 -33.87 -17.00 13.14
C GLU A 567 -34.68 -16.27 12.07
N HIS A 568 -35.36 -15.19 12.44
CA HIS A 568 -36.12 -14.33 11.53
C HIS A 568 -35.51 -12.93 11.38
N ARG A 569 -34.23 -12.77 11.79
CA ARG A 569 -33.48 -11.52 11.65
C ARG A 569 -32.21 -11.71 10.81
N ALA A 570 -32.14 -10.99 9.69
CA ALA A 570 -30.99 -10.96 8.79
C ALA A 570 -30.32 -9.57 8.80
N LEU A 571 -29.00 -9.54 8.62
CA LEU A 571 -28.22 -8.31 8.49
C LEU A 571 -27.28 -8.42 7.28
N ALA A 572 -27.43 -7.53 6.31
CA ALA A 572 -26.53 -7.49 5.15
C ALA A 572 -26.21 -6.06 4.73
N GLY A 573 -25.16 -5.87 3.92
CA GLY A 573 -24.77 -4.54 3.49
C GLY A 573 -23.73 -4.51 2.39
N LEU A 574 -23.61 -3.34 1.76
CA LEU A 574 -22.63 -3.08 0.69
C LEU A 574 -21.46 -2.24 1.20
N SER A 575 -20.25 -2.52 0.71
CA SER A 575 -19.06 -1.71 0.99
C SER A 575 -18.84 -1.47 2.49
N MET A 576 -18.97 -0.23 2.97
CA MET A 576 -18.94 0.08 4.40
C MET A 576 -20.02 -0.62 5.22
N GLY A 577 -21.23 -0.70 4.69
CA GLY A 577 -22.33 -1.47 5.24
C GLY A 577 -22.03 -2.96 5.26
N GLY A 578 -21.31 -3.49 4.27
CA GLY A 578 -20.87 -4.89 4.26
C GLY A 578 -19.90 -5.20 5.40
N GLY A 579 -18.95 -4.30 5.65
CA GLY A 579 -18.06 -4.39 6.83
C GLY A 579 -18.82 -4.25 8.16
N GLN A 580 -19.81 -3.36 8.24
CA GLN A 580 -20.69 -3.26 9.42
C GLN A 580 -21.49 -4.54 9.65
N SER A 581 -22.06 -5.13 8.59
CA SER A 581 -22.84 -6.36 8.69
C SER A 581 -22.01 -7.52 9.23
N LEU A 582 -20.76 -7.67 8.78
CA LEU A 582 -19.84 -8.66 9.34
C LEU A 582 -19.47 -8.34 10.79
N ASN A 583 -19.07 -7.10 11.08
CA ASN A 583 -18.65 -6.69 12.42
C ASN A 583 -19.75 -6.84 13.48
N PHE A 584 -20.98 -6.44 13.15
CA PHE A 584 -22.10 -6.43 14.08
C PHE A 584 -22.79 -7.79 14.10
N GLY A 585 -23.06 -8.36 12.93
CA GLY A 585 -23.75 -9.65 12.83
C GLY A 585 -22.99 -10.76 13.56
N LEU A 586 -21.67 -10.87 13.34
CA LEU A 586 -20.85 -11.93 13.94
C LEU A 586 -20.55 -11.67 15.42
N ALA A 587 -20.64 -10.42 15.89
CA ALA A 587 -20.54 -10.10 17.30
C ALA A 587 -21.84 -10.38 18.08
N HIS A 588 -23.00 -10.37 17.41
CA HIS A 588 -24.33 -10.53 18.00
C HIS A 588 -25.08 -11.72 17.39
N LEU A 589 -24.45 -12.89 17.43
CA LEU A 589 -25.03 -14.14 16.90
C LEU A 589 -26.27 -14.60 17.67
N ASP A 590 -26.51 -14.09 18.87
CA ASP A 590 -27.76 -14.23 19.63
C ASP A 590 -28.91 -13.40 19.04
N THR A 591 -28.59 -12.37 18.24
CA THR A 591 -29.54 -11.44 17.62
C THR A 591 -29.76 -11.70 16.13
N PHE A 592 -28.72 -12.12 15.40
CA PHE A 592 -28.77 -12.36 13.95
C PHE A 592 -28.38 -13.80 13.61
N ALA A 593 -29.15 -14.43 12.72
CA ALA A 593 -28.84 -15.77 12.20
C ALA A 593 -28.34 -15.79 10.75
N TRP A 594 -28.59 -14.72 10.00
CA TRP A 594 -28.28 -14.61 8.58
C TRP A 594 -27.49 -13.33 8.32
N ILE A 595 -26.24 -13.46 7.88
CA ILE A 595 -25.32 -12.32 7.77
C ILE A 595 -24.73 -12.28 6.36
N GLY A 596 -24.72 -11.09 5.73
CA GLY A 596 -24.17 -10.88 4.40
C GLY A 596 -23.23 -9.69 4.30
N GLY A 597 -22.01 -9.89 3.81
CA GLY A 597 -21.07 -8.83 3.45
C GLY A 597 -20.82 -8.79 1.95
N PHE A 598 -21.18 -7.69 1.28
CA PHE A 598 -20.95 -7.49 -0.16
C PHE A 598 -19.87 -6.43 -0.35
N SER A 599 -18.75 -6.78 -0.98
CA SER A 599 -17.57 -5.93 -1.15
C SER A 599 -17.11 -5.23 0.13
N SER A 600 -17.03 -5.98 1.24
CA SER A 600 -16.79 -5.42 2.57
C SER A 600 -15.56 -4.50 2.66
N ALA A 601 -15.75 -3.32 3.25
CA ALA A 601 -14.74 -2.27 3.33
C ALA A 601 -13.70 -2.49 4.45
N PRO A 602 -12.59 -1.72 4.48
CA PRO A 602 -11.47 -1.92 5.41
C PRO A 602 -11.80 -1.74 6.90
N ASN A 603 -13.01 -1.28 7.24
CA ASN A 603 -13.50 -1.27 8.63
C ASN A 603 -13.87 -2.67 9.13
N THR A 604 -13.90 -3.68 8.26
CA THR A 604 -14.09 -5.08 8.63
C THR A 604 -12.96 -5.50 9.56
N LYS A 605 -13.30 -6.00 10.75
CA LYS A 605 -12.30 -6.47 11.73
C LYS A 605 -11.50 -7.67 11.16
N PRO A 606 -10.29 -7.92 11.65
CA PRO A 606 -9.56 -9.15 11.35
C PRO A 606 -10.43 -10.40 11.59
N ALA A 607 -10.30 -11.43 10.75
CA ALA A 607 -11.21 -12.58 10.78
C ALA A 607 -11.24 -13.32 12.14
N VAL A 608 -10.10 -13.35 12.85
CA VAL A 608 -10.01 -13.91 14.21
C VAL A 608 -10.81 -13.10 15.25
N GLU A 609 -10.98 -11.79 15.04
CA GLU A 609 -11.81 -10.94 15.89
C GLU A 609 -13.28 -10.98 15.49
N LEU A 610 -13.58 -11.22 14.22
CA LEU A 610 -14.94 -11.43 13.74
C LEU A 610 -15.53 -12.73 14.29
N VAL A 611 -14.73 -13.79 14.32
CA VAL A 611 -15.16 -15.11 14.78
C VAL A 611 -14.15 -15.68 15.79
N PRO A 612 -14.13 -15.14 17.03
CA PRO A 612 -13.21 -15.60 18.06
C PRO A 612 -13.54 -17.01 18.57
N ASP A 613 -14.78 -17.47 18.40
CA ASP A 613 -15.24 -18.83 18.71
C ASP A 613 -15.88 -19.48 17.46
N PRO A 614 -15.09 -20.18 16.63
CA PRO A 614 -15.57 -20.88 15.45
C PRO A 614 -16.69 -21.90 15.71
N GLU A 615 -16.62 -22.64 16.81
CA GLU A 615 -17.59 -23.70 17.10
C GLU A 615 -18.93 -23.12 17.54
N HIS A 616 -18.91 -22.02 18.29
CA HIS A 616 -20.12 -21.25 18.57
C HIS A 616 -20.73 -20.69 17.27
N ALA A 617 -19.92 -20.09 16.40
CA ALA A 617 -20.39 -19.53 15.14
C ALA A 617 -21.06 -20.59 14.24
N LYS A 618 -20.44 -21.77 14.09
CA LYS A 618 -21.01 -22.89 13.32
C LYS A 618 -22.40 -23.31 13.80
N LYS A 619 -22.64 -23.27 15.11
CA LYS A 619 -23.92 -23.67 15.71
C LYS A 619 -25.01 -22.61 15.56
N GLN A 620 -24.61 -21.34 15.58
CA GLN A 620 -25.57 -20.23 15.56
C GLN A 620 -25.93 -19.80 14.14
N LEU A 621 -24.97 -19.74 13.22
CA LEU A 621 -25.19 -19.24 11.87
C LEU A 621 -26.11 -20.16 11.07
N LYS A 622 -27.14 -19.59 10.44
CA LYS A 622 -27.93 -20.25 9.40
C LYS A 622 -27.36 -19.97 8.01
N LEU A 623 -26.87 -18.75 7.80
CA LEU A 623 -26.14 -18.38 6.59
C LEU A 623 -25.13 -17.28 6.90
N LEU A 624 -23.89 -17.49 6.45
CA LEU A 624 -22.88 -16.45 6.32
C LEU A 624 -22.54 -16.29 4.84
N TRP A 625 -22.78 -15.11 4.28
CA TRP A 625 -22.54 -14.79 2.88
C TRP A 625 -21.41 -13.78 2.77
N ILE A 626 -20.31 -14.20 2.14
CA ILE A 626 -19.18 -13.34 1.83
C ILE A 626 -19.13 -13.21 0.30
N ALA A 627 -19.17 -11.97 -0.20
CA ALA A 627 -19.06 -11.72 -1.63
C ALA A 627 -18.22 -10.50 -1.94
N CYS A 628 -17.60 -10.53 -3.11
CA CYS A 628 -16.87 -9.41 -3.69
C CYS A 628 -16.64 -9.65 -5.18
N GLY A 629 -16.73 -8.62 -6.01
CA GLY A 629 -16.39 -8.75 -7.43
C GLY A 629 -14.89 -8.94 -7.67
N LYS A 630 -14.51 -9.76 -8.66
CA LYS A 630 -13.11 -10.03 -8.97
C LYS A 630 -12.32 -8.84 -9.52
N LYS A 631 -12.98 -7.73 -9.86
CA LYS A 631 -12.36 -6.46 -10.27
C LYS A 631 -12.43 -5.42 -9.15
N ASP A 632 -12.91 -5.80 -7.98
CA ASP A 632 -12.99 -4.94 -6.81
C ASP A 632 -11.62 -4.88 -6.12
N ASN A 633 -11.16 -3.66 -5.86
CA ASN A 633 -9.86 -3.44 -5.20
C ASN A 633 -9.91 -3.73 -3.70
N LEU A 634 -11.08 -4.06 -3.16
CA LEU A 634 -11.29 -4.46 -1.77
C LEU A 634 -11.35 -5.99 -1.59
N ILE A 635 -11.26 -6.78 -2.67
CA ILE A 635 -11.42 -8.25 -2.63
C ILE A 635 -10.59 -8.95 -1.56
N ARG A 636 -9.38 -8.46 -1.26
CA ARG A 636 -8.50 -9.02 -0.24
C ARG A 636 -9.09 -9.04 1.17
N ILE A 637 -10.00 -8.13 1.48
CA ILE A 637 -10.67 -8.08 2.79
C ILE A 637 -11.60 -9.27 2.90
N SER A 638 -12.44 -9.48 1.87
CA SER A 638 -13.33 -10.63 1.79
C SER A 638 -12.56 -11.95 1.65
N GLN A 639 -11.45 -11.98 0.89
CA GLN A 639 -10.55 -13.15 0.81
C GLN A 639 -9.98 -13.52 2.17
N GLY A 640 -9.53 -12.54 2.97
CA GLY A 640 -8.98 -12.78 4.31
C GLY A 640 -10.02 -13.40 5.25
N VAL A 641 -11.27 -12.93 5.19
CA VAL A 641 -12.38 -13.51 5.93
C VAL A 641 -12.67 -14.93 5.41
N HIS A 642 -12.82 -15.10 4.09
CA HIS A 642 -13.07 -16.39 3.44
C HIS A 642 -12.01 -17.44 3.82
N ALA A 643 -10.72 -17.10 3.69
CA ALA A 643 -9.61 -18.01 3.98
C ALA A 643 -9.64 -18.48 5.44
N TYR A 644 -9.92 -17.57 6.39
CA TYR A 644 -10.06 -17.94 7.80
C TYR A 644 -11.27 -18.84 8.05
N LEU A 645 -12.43 -18.51 7.49
CA LEU A 645 -13.65 -19.32 7.64
C LEU A 645 -13.44 -20.73 7.07
N LYS A 646 -12.73 -20.83 5.93
CA LYS A 646 -12.34 -22.09 5.30
C LYS A 646 -11.37 -22.88 6.17
N ASP A 647 -10.34 -22.25 6.72
CA ASP A 647 -9.38 -22.87 7.64
C ASP A 647 -10.04 -23.40 8.92
N LYS A 648 -11.09 -22.73 9.40
CA LYS A 648 -11.84 -23.12 10.60
C LYS A 648 -13.06 -24.00 10.32
N ASP A 649 -13.24 -24.46 9.08
CA ASP A 649 -14.39 -25.28 8.65
C ASP A 649 -15.76 -24.65 9.00
N ILE A 650 -15.87 -23.32 8.95
CA ILE A 650 -17.12 -22.62 9.23
C ILE A 650 -17.96 -22.57 7.95
N PRO A 651 -19.20 -23.08 7.93
CA PRO A 651 -20.05 -23.02 6.75
C PRO A 651 -20.33 -21.57 6.33
N HIS A 652 -19.98 -21.24 5.09
CA HIS A 652 -20.25 -19.94 4.50
C HIS A 652 -20.32 -20.05 2.98
N VAL A 653 -20.97 -19.08 2.36
CA VAL A 653 -20.90 -18.85 0.91
C VAL A 653 -19.74 -17.92 0.62
N TRP A 654 -18.89 -18.29 -0.34
CA TRP A 654 -17.92 -17.42 -0.97
C TRP A 654 -18.31 -17.20 -2.42
N HIS A 655 -18.76 -16.00 -2.78
CA HIS A 655 -19.22 -15.68 -4.13
C HIS A 655 -18.39 -14.55 -4.75
N VAL A 656 -17.62 -14.88 -5.80
CA VAL A 656 -16.80 -13.90 -6.52
C VAL A 656 -17.27 -13.76 -7.96
N ASP A 657 -17.95 -12.66 -8.27
CA ASP A 657 -18.50 -12.42 -9.61
C ASP A 657 -17.53 -11.65 -10.54
N GLY A 658 -17.98 -11.33 -11.75
CA GLY A 658 -17.18 -10.64 -12.77
C GLY A 658 -17.05 -9.13 -12.62
N HIS A 659 -17.64 -8.52 -11.60
CA HIS A 659 -17.85 -7.08 -11.46
C HIS A 659 -16.77 -6.40 -10.58
N ALA A 660 -16.82 -5.07 -10.51
CA ALA A 660 -15.92 -4.26 -9.70
C ALA A 660 -16.63 -3.80 -8.41
N HIS A 661 -16.08 -2.78 -7.75
CA HIS A 661 -16.74 -2.11 -6.62
C HIS A 661 -17.91 -1.24 -7.11
N ASP A 662 -18.98 -1.86 -7.60
CA ASP A 662 -20.05 -1.20 -8.33
C ASP A 662 -21.46 -1.74 -8.01
N ALA A 663 -22.48 -1.00 -8.45
CA ALA A 663 -23.89 -1.31 -8.16
C ALA A 663 -24.35 -2.67 -8.71
N THR A 664 -23.70 -3.18 -9.76
CA THR A 664 -24.07 -4.48 -10.35
C THR A 664 -23.72 -5.61 -9.38
N GLU A 665 -22.52 -5.56 -8.79
CA GLU A 665 -22.08 -6.51 -7.75
C GLU A 665 -23.09 -6.52 -6.59
N TRP A 666 -23.44 -5.34 -6.06
CA TRP A 666 -24.31 -5.24 -4.88
C TRP A 666 -25.74 -5.69 -5.18
N ARG A 667 -26.27 -5.33 -6.36
CA ARG A 667 -27.60 -5.76 -6.80
C ARG A 667 -27.65 -7.27 -7.01
N ASN A 668 -26.64 -7.85 -7.65
CA ASN A 668 -26.59 -9.29 -7.92
C ASN A 668 -26.50 -10.08 -6.61
N ASN A 669 -25.68 -9.62 -5.67
CA ASN A 669 -25.58 -10.24 -4.36
C ASN A 669 -26.87 -10.11 -3.54
N LEU A 670 -27.57 -8.96 -3.60
CA LEU A 670 -28.88 -8.83 -2.95
C LEU A 670 -29.91 -9.82 -3.55
N TYR A 671 -29.93 -9.96 -4.88
CA TYR A 671 -30.79 -10.95 -5.57
C TYR A 671 -30.49 -12.37 -5.09
N LEU A 672 -29.22 -12.77 -5.04
CA LEU A 672 -28.83 -14.12 -4.65
C LEU A 672 -29.05 -14.38 -3.15
N PHE A 673 -28.68 -13.43 -2.30
CA PHE A 673 -28.77 -13.54 -0.85
C PHE A 673 -30.22 -13.61 -0.36
N SER A 674 -31.10 -12.73 -0.87
CA SER A 674 -32.51 -12.68 -0.46
C SER A 674 -33.28 -13.99 -0.71
N GLN A 675 -32.91 -14.74 -1.74
CA GLN A 675 -33.49 -16.05 -2.06
C GLN A 675 -33.07 -17.17 -1.09
N ARG A 676 -32.13 -16.92 -0.17
CA ARG A 676 -31.54 -17.95 0.70
C ARG A 676 -31.76 -17.72 2.19
N ILE A 677 -32.14 -16.51 2.57
CA ILE A 677 -32.47 -16.20 3.97
C ILE A 677 -33.89 -16.63 4.33
N PHE A 678 -34.09 -16.97 5.61
CA PHE A 678 -35.39 -17.38 6.17
C PHE A 678 -35.99 -18.63 5.52
N ARG A 679 -35.15 -19.64 5.28
CA ARG A 679 -35.53 -20.93 4.68
C ARG A 679 -35.12 -22.13 5.52
#